data_AF-A0A1L7XRU5-F1
#
_entry.id   AF-A0A1L7XRU5-F1
#
_cell.length_a   1.000
_cell.length_b   1.000
_cell.length_c   1.000
_cell.angle_alpha   90.00
_cell.angle_beta   90.00
_cell.angle_gamma   90.00
#
_symmetry.space_group_name_H-M   'P 1'
#
loop_
_entity.id
_entity.type
_entity.pdbx_description
1 polymer ?
#
loop_
_entity_poly.entity_id
_entity_poly.type
_entity_poly.pdbx_seq_one_letter_code
_entity_poly.pdbx_strand_id
1 'polypeptide(L)'
;MSMNSTIYVGVWTNWSQGAIMGSTLTLSAQHGTILISVLTLFIRLIGGRTWGIICFIAHQLRTTKEAKDGLYHQQQATLRNNASDIQTLWQLTKISWSWRPKTSNSIRKSLGLIVFGTIHLLLFAAAGTFSSHLVTLGNEVLLSRSPSCGPWAMPTVSNESQLAEGANYELYSQNTIALSSQYVSNCLTQLESSSACNTFRQAQLNWTSMTEAPCPFEDDLCLGPANSSLRLDTGLIDSRDDLGINGDDAHRVQYRKTATCVPITTEGYFENGTNSFSNGLTYNYTAAFYGPNNVLPSELEDSGGIPNATYVHSNFMETVLRYDSDQVSGIPYYTVSAEPGYFGDPSDGFTPLPAFKAENQTIALVFASFVGAYTGPSDDLWLSAHRLGNAKIEFDGNDSLSLPEYRIDKPVSVLACTEQHQFCNPNPASNLSNRCTPFLSLDNYLNDGSDPISPLLYNDYQSIIAKIIHFAVLRSGIYPIVSQLNPPIMAAGLAAGGVSPPLPDNQWVLEATNWFSIGLNNLQRMMVDVATGPPGKDAHYTTGLADQFPSLQWYCDNQIVQREDFLSFNVLALALIFVFGALVTVVSLFLESIVGFFQLKFKRGLYHQVRWQLDSTVQLQRMAFEEAGLGTWSGGADDVPVTEKDEKFGPATEWDEWHPSICGKAIVKHEASWI
;
A
#
# COMPACT_ATOMS: atom_id res chain seq x y z
N MET A 1 2.68 -11.45 -9.59
CA MET A 1 2.56 -10.19 -10.33
C MET A 1 3.76 -10.02 -11.23
N SER A 2 3.54 -9.80 -12.52
CA SER A 2 4.61 -9.46 -13.46
C SER A 2 5.22 -8.12 -13.06
N MET A 3 6.55 -8.05 -12.88
CA MET A 3 7.27 -6.79 -12.66
C MET A 3 7.13 -5.79 -13.84
N ASN A 4 6.52 -6.20 -14.96
CA ASN A 4 6.29 -5.38 -16.15
C ASN A 4 4.91 -4.67 -16.19
N SER A 5 4.15 -4.63 -15.10
CA SER A 5 2.92 -3.82 -15.10
C SER A 5 3.27 -2.33 -15.29
N THR A 6 2.71 -1.72 -16.32
CA THR A 6 2.91 -0.31 -16.64
C THR A 6 2.08 0.55 -15.69
N ILE A 7 2.71 1.55 -15.06
CA ILE A 7 2.05 2.47 -14.12
C ILE A 7 1.54 3.70 -14.88
N TYR A 8 0.35 4.18 -14.53
CA TYR A 8 -0.20 5.41 -15.09
C TYR A 8 0.56 6.63 -14.53
N VAL A 9 1.27 7.35 -15.40
CA VAL A 9 1.97 8.59 -15.08
C VAL A 9 1.12 9.77 -15.55
N GLY A 10 0.58 10.53 -14.61
CA GLY A 10 -0.35 11.61 -14.90
C GLY A 10 -1.28 11.92 -13.74
N VAL A 11 -2.28 12.74 -14.01
CA VAL A 11 -3.30 13.12 -13.04
C VAL A 11 -4.45 12.13 -13.08
N TRP A 12 -4.82 11.59 -11.93
CA TRP A 12 -5.97 10.71 -11.73
C TRP A 12 -6.67 11.08 -10.40
N THR A 13 -7.80 10.45 -10.11
CA THR A 13 -8.57 10.72 -8.89
C THR A 13 -8.53 9.49 -7.99
N ASN A 14 -7.95 9.64 -6.80
CA ASN A 14 -8.06 8.66 -5.73
C ASN A 14 -9.41 8.83 -5.04
N TRP A 15 -10.38 8.00 -5.43
CA TRP A 15 -11.77 8.15 -4.99
C TRP A 15 -11.97 7.89 -3.49
N SER A 16 -11.02 7.25 -2.80
CA SER A 16 -11.06 7.13 -1.33
C SER A 16 -11.03 8.49 -0.60
N GLN A 17 -10.50 9.53 -1.26
CA GLN A 17 -10.49 10.91 -0.75
C GLN A 17 -11.50 11.82 -1.47
N GLY A 18 -12.36 11.25 -2.32
CA GLY A 18 -13.35 11.97 -3.12
C GLY A 18 -12.75 12.78 -4.29
N ALA A 19 -13.64 13.38 -5.10
CA ALA A 19 -13.27 14.01 -6.37
C ALA A 19 -12.29 15.19 -6.26
N ILE A 20 -12.34 15.93 -5.14
CA ILE A 20 -11.57 17.17 -4.97
C ILE A 20 -10.24 16.88 -4.25
N MET A 21 -10.31 16.31 -3.04
CA MET A 21 -9.11 16.05 -2.24
C MET A 21 -8.28 14.90 -2.80
N GLY A 22 -8.93 13.96 -3.50
CA GLY A 22 -8.28 12.82 -4.14
C GLY A 22 -7.59 13.09 -5.46
N SER A 23 -7.60 14.32 -5.99
CA SER A 23 -6.87 14.65 -7.21
C SER A 23 -5.37 14.40 -7.00
N THR A 24 -4.85 13.40 -7.69
CA THR A 24 -3.53 12.80 -7.46
C THR A 24 -2.70 12.85 -8.74
N LEU A 25 -1.44 13.28 -8.64
CA LEU A 25 -0.46 13.26 -9.71
C LEU A 25 0.58 12.19 -9.41
N THR A 26 0.68 11.16 -10.23
CA THR A 26 1.74 10.13 -10.12
C THR A 26 2.88 10.44 -11.09
N LEU A 27 4.11 10.41 -10.56
CA LEU A 27 5.35 10.60 -11.31
C LEU A 27 6.35 9.49 -10.95
N SER A 28 7.31 9.20 -11.83
CA SER A 28 8.44 8.35 -11.44
C SER A 28 9.23 9.01 -10.29
N ALA A 29 9.89 8.21 -9.46
CA ALA A 29 10.62 8.71 -8.30
C ALA A 29 11.63 9.83 -8.66
N GLN A 30 12.27 9.73 -9.83
CA GLN A 30 13.18 10.76 -10.34
C GLN A 30 12.45 12.10 -10.60
N HIS A 31 11.35 12.08 -11.36
CA HIS A 31 10.59 13.31 -11.66
C HIS A 31 9.88 13.87 -10.42
N GLY A 32 9.41 12.99 -9.52
CA GLY A 32 8.84 13.40 -8.23
C GLY A 32 9.86 14.13 -7.35
N THR A 33 11.11 13.66 -7.31
CA THR A 33 12.19 14.33 -6.56
C THR A 33 12.54 15.71 -7.16
N ILE A 34 12.50 15.83 -8.49
CA ILE A 34 12.65 17.12 -9.17
C ILE A 34 11.52 18.08 -8.78
N LEU A 35 10.28 17.62 -8.76
CA LEU A 35 9.12 18.44 -8.35
C LEU A 35 9.25 18.91 -6.90
N ILE A 36 9.65 18.04 -5.97
CA ILE A 36 9.91 18.41 -4.57
C ILE A 36 11.00 19.49 -4.47
N SER A 37 12.06 19.38 -5.29
CA SER A 37 13.15 20.36 -5.33
C SER A 37 12.67 21.72 -5.84
N VAL A 38 11.89 21.74 -6.92
CA VAL A 38 11.27 22.95 -7.46
C VAL A 38 10.33 23.60 -6.44
N LEU A 39 9.51 22.79 -5.76
CA LEU A 39 8.61 23.24 -4.71
C LEU A 39 9.38 23.90 -3.55
N THR A 40 10.48 23.28 -3.11
CA THR A 40 11.34 23.83 -2.06
C THR A 40 11.92 25.19 -2.46
N LEU A 41 12.46 25.31 -3.68
CA LEU A 41 13.00 26.56 -4.22
C LEU A 41 11.91 27.64 -4.32
N PHE A 42 10.71 27.26 -4.75
CA PHE A 42 9.58 28.16 -4.87
C PHE A 42 9.12 28.69 -3.49
N ILE A 43 9.01 27.82 -2.48
CA ILE A 43 8.70 28.22 -1.09
C ILE A 43 9.75 29.18 -0.53
N ARG A 44 11.04 28.94 -0.81
CA ARG A 44 12.12 29.86 -0.41
C ARG A 44 11.98 31.24 -1.07
N LEU A 45 11.63 31.28 -2.35
CA LEU A 45 11.39 32.54 -3.06
C LEU A 45 10.20 33.31 -2.46
N ILE A 46 9.10 32.61 -2.14
CA ILE A 46 7.94 33.22 -1.45
C ILE A 46 8.32 33.73 -0.07
N GLY A 47 9.15 33.00 0.67
CA GLY A 47 9.71 33.44 1.95
C GLY A 47 10.42 34.80 1.84
N GLY A 48 11.24 34.99 0.81
CA GLY A 48 11.86 36.29 0.55
C GLY A 48 10.85 37.40 0.26
N ARG A 49 9.82 37.11 -0.54
CA ARG A 49 8.76 38.09 -0.91
C ARG A 49 7.88 38.48 0.29
N THR A 50 7.47 37.50 1.09
CA THR A 50 6.72 37.74 2.34
C THR A 50 7.55 38.57 3.33
N TRP A 51 8.85 38.29 3.46
CA TRP A 51 9.74 39.09 4.28
C TRP A 51 9.80 40.57 3.85
N GLY A 52 9.87 40.83 2.54
CA GLY A 52 9.83 42.20 2.01
C GLY A 52 8.54 42.95 2.40
N ILE A 53 7.39 42.27 2.30
CA ILE A 53 6.09 42.83 2.73
C ILE A 53 6.11 43.16 4.22
N ILE A 54 6.62 42.24 5.05
CA ILE A 54 6.74 42.42 6.50
C ILE A 54 7.64 43.60 6.83
N CYS A 55 8.80 43.70 6.18
CA CYS A 55 9.74 44.80 6.39
C CYS A 55 9.10 46.15 6.03
N PHE A 56 8.35 46.21 4.93
CA PHE A 56 7.58 47.38 4.55
C PHE A 56 6.56 47.75 5.65
N ILE A 57 5.73 46.81 6.09
CA ILE A 57 4.73 47.07 7.13
C ILE A 57 5.39 47.52 8.44
N ALA A 58 6.41 46.80 8.90
CA ALA A 58 7.14 47.13 10.13
C ALA A 58 7.77 48.53 10.05
N HIS A 59 8.33 48.89 8.89
CA HIS A 59 8.86 50.23 8.66
C HIS A 59 7.76 51.30 8.72
N GLN A 60 6.66 51.09 7.99
CA GLN A 60 5.53 52.02 7.92
C GLN A 60 4.91 52.26 9.30
N LEU A 61 4.71 51.20 10.10
CA LEU A 61 4.16 51.28 11.46
C LEU A 61 5.08 52.00 12.45
N ARG A 62 6.40 51.86 12.27
CA ARG A 62 7.39 52.48 13.17
C ARG A 62 7.74 53.91 12.78
N THR A 63 7.48 54.31 11.54
CA THR A 63 7.76 55.66 11.04
C THR A 63 7.00 56.72 11.86
N THR A 64 7.74 57.72 12.35
CA THR A 64 7.21 58.81 13.17
C THR A 64 7.91 60.12 12.84
N LYS A 65 7.25 61.25 13.13
CA LYS A 65 7.80 62.61 13.01
C LYS A 65 8.60 63.04 14.24
N GLU A 66 8.53 62.28 15.32
CA GLU A 66 9.29 62.55 16.56
C GLU A 66 10.78 62.32 16.35
N ALA A 67 11.62 63.09 17.04
CA ALA A 67 13.05 62.86 17.09
C ALA A 67 13.36 61.48 17.71
N LYS A 68 14.23 60.71 17.06
CA LYS A 68 14.68 59.38 17.51
C LYS A 68 16.20 59.28 17.46
N ASP A 69 16.75 58.24 18.10
CA ASP A 69 18.19 58.00 18.17
C ASP A 69 18.73 57.33 16.88
N GLY A 70 20.05 57.34 16.71
CA GLY A 70 20.71 56.73 15.55
C GLY A 70 20.42 55.22 15.41
N LEU A 71 20.19 54.53 16.53
CA LEU A 71 19.77 53.13 16.56
C LEU A 71 18.44 52.94 15.80
N TYR A 72 17.44 53.76 16.09
CA TYR A 72 16.15 53.71 15.38
C TYR A 72 16.32 53.94 13.87
N HIS A 73 17.10 54.94 13.47
CA HIS A 73 17.30 55.26 12.05
C HIS A 73 18.04 54.14 11.31
N GLN A 74 19.07 53.56 11.92
CA GLN A 74 19.77 52.40 11.35
C GLN A 74 18.85 51.17 11.22
N GLN A 75 17.95 50.94 12.19
CA GLN A 75 16.95 49.88 12.09
C GLN A 75 15.96 50.12 10.94
N GLN A 76 15.48 51.36 10.73
CA GLN A 76 14.58 51.69 9.62
C GLN A 76 15.28 51.52 8.26
N ALA A 77 16.51 52.01 8.13
CA ALA A 77 17.34 51.77 6.94
C ALA A 77 17.57 50.26 6.70
N THR A 78 17.78 49.48 7.76
CA THR A 78 17.94 48.02 7.66
C THR A 78 16.67 47.34 7.13
N LEU A 79 15.48 47.77 7.59
CA LEU A 79 14.20 47.23 7.11
C LEU A 79 13.95 47.57 5.63
N ARG A 80 14.37 48.74 5.15
CA ARG A 80 14.20 49.14 3.74
C ARG A 80 15.10 48.37 2.78
N ASN A 81 16.34 48.09 3.18
CA ASN A 81 17.41 47.74 2.23
C ASN A 81 17.82 46.28 2.19
N ASN A 82 17.46 45.48 3.20
CA ASN A 82 17.84 44.09 3.22
C ASN A 82 16.77 43.22 2.54
N ALA A 83 17.19 42.47 1.53
CA ALA A 83 16.30 41.63 0.71
C ALA A 83 15.95 40.28 1.37
N SER A 84 16.64 39.87 2.44
CA SER A 84 16.40 38.59 3.13
C SER A 84 16.33 38.75 4.64
N ASP A 85 15.58 37.84 5.28
CA ASP A 85 15.42 37.75 6.73
C ASP A 85 16.75 37.49 7.44
N ILE A 86 17.57 36.56 6.94
CA ILE A 86 18.88 36.25 7.51
C ILE A 86 19.82 37.47 7.49
N GLN A 87 19.81 38.25 6.40
CA GLN A 87 20.60 39.47 6.30
C GLN A 87 20.09 40.53 7.28
N THR A 88 18.77 40.72 7.37
CA THR A 88 18.16 41.64 8.34
C THR A 88 18.48 41.27 9.77
N LEU A 89 18.35 40.00 10.14
CA LEU A 89 18.69 39.47 11.46
C LEU A 89 20.15 39.75 11.82
N TRP A 90 21.06 39.45 10.90
CA TRP A 90 22.48 39.66 11.12
C TRP A 90 22.82 41.13 11.30
N GLN A 91 22.28 42.00 10.45
CA GLN A 91 22.52 43.45 10.56
C GLN A 91 21.91 44.04 11.83
N LEU A 92 20.67 43.67 12.18
CA LEU A 92 20.04 44.12 13.43
C LEU A 92 20.82 43.64 14.66
N THR A 93 21.41 42.44 14.62
CA THR A 93 22.25 41.92 15.70
C THR A 93 23.53 42.75 15.85
N LYS A 94 24.23 43.04 14.74
CA LYS A 94 25.41 43.92 14.76
C LYS A 94 25.09 45.32 15.26
N ILE A 95 24.02 45.92 14.76
CA ILE A 95 23.55 47.24 15.19
C ILE A 95 23.31 47.20 16.71
N SER A 96 22.52 46.24 17.20
CA SER A 96 22.23 46.11 18.63
C SER A 96 23.48 45.95 19.49
N TRP A 97 24.46 45.19 19.00
CA TRP A 97 25.72 44.97 19.70
C TRP A 97 26.58 46.23 19.72
N SER A 98 26.71 46.94 18.61
CA SER A 98 27.50 48.18 18.50
C SER A 98 26.92 49.30 19.36
N TRP A 99 25.59 49.36 19.51
CA TRP A 99 24.92 50.38 20.33
C TRP A 99 24.87 50.05 21.83
N ARG A 100 25.33 48.85 22.26
CA ARG A 100 25.37 48.44 23.69
C ARG A 100 26.01 49.46 24.65
N PRO A 101 27.10 50.19 24.31
CA PRO A 101 27.74 51.10 25.25
C PRO A 101 27.19 52.53 25.13
N LYS A 102 26.29 52.80 24.16
CA LYS A 102 25.86 54.14 23.77
C LYS A 102 24.37 54.39 24.03
N THR A 103 23.56 53.33 24.07
CA THR A 103 22.10 53.44 24.29
C THR A 103 21.65 52.40 25.31
N SER A 104 21.03 52.84 26.42
CA SER A 104 20.43 51.94 27.39
C SER A 104 19.35 51.06 26.73
N ASN A 105 19.31 49.77 27.06
CA ASN A 105 18.34 48.82 26.54
C ASN A 105 18.38 48.63 25.00
N SER A 106 19.51 48.92 24.34
CA SER A 106 19.66 48.73 22.87
C SER A 106 19.24 47.33 22.40
N ILE A 107 19.66 46.28 23.10
CA ILE A 107 19.28 44.89 22.80
C ILE A 107 17.76 44.70 22.89
N ARG A 108 17.13 45.20 23.96
CA ARG A 108 15.67 45.10 24.16
C ARG A 108 14.89 45.87 23.08
N LYS A 109 15.41 47.01 22.62
CA LYS A 109 14.81 47.81 21.53
C LYS A 109 14.83 47.12 20.17
N SER A 110 15.80 46.22 19.92
CA SER A 110 15.88 45.43 18.68
C SER A 110 15.25 44.05 18.79
N LEU A 111 15.06 43.55 20.02
CA LEU A 111 14.64 42.17 20.29
C LEU A 111 13.36 41.79 19.55
N GLY A 112 12.37 42.68 19.48
CA GLY A 112 11.11 42.40 18.77
C GLY A 112 11.31 42.09 17.28
N LEU A 113 12.13 42.89 16.58
CA LEU A 113 12.43 42.67 15.15
C LEU A 113 13.29 41.43 14.93
N ILE A 114 14.23 41.16 15.84
CA ILE A 114 15.08 39.97 15.80
C ILE A 114 14.25 38.71 16.01
N VAL A 115 13.44 38.65 17.07
CA VAL A 115 12.57 37.50 17.35
C VAL A 115 11.61 37.24 16.19
N PHE A 116 10.99 38.29 15.65
CA PHE A 116 10.07 38.15 14.52
C PHE A 116 10.80 37.62 13.26
N GLY A 117 11.97 38.15 12.94
CA GLY A 117 12.80 37.65 11.84
C GLY A 117 13.24 36.20 12.03
N THR A 118 13.57 35.79 13.26
CA THR A 118 13.97 34.42 13.57
C THR A 118 12.80 33.46 13.40
N ILE A 119 11.61 33.83 13.88
CA ILE A 119 10.39 33.02 13.70
C ILE A 119 10.08 32.86 12.21
N HIS A 120 10.15 33.94 11.44
CA HIS A 120 9.93 33.92 9.99
C HIS A 120 10.92 32.98 9.27
N LEU A 121 12.21 33.13 9.56
CA LEU A 121 13.27 32.31 8.97
C LEU A 121 13.06 30.83 9.27
N LEU A 122 12.75 30.50 10.53
CA LEU A 122 12.51 29.11 10.95
C LEU A 122 11.25 28.54 10.30
N LEU A 123 10.17 29.33 10.21
CA LEU A 123 8.92 28.90 9.60
C LEU A 123 9.10 28.57 8.11
N PHE A 124 9.73 29.45 7.34
CA PHE A 124 9.98 29.21 5.91
C PHE A 124 11.08 28.17 5.66
N ALA A 125 12.03 28.02 6.59
CA ALA A 125 12.96 26.91 6.55
C ALA A 125 12.25 25.57 6.74
N ALA A 126 11.40 25.46 7.76
CA ALA A 126 10.60 24.27 8.01
C ALA A 126 9.63 23.98 6.86
N ALA A 127 8.91 24.99 6.35
CA ALA A 127 7.99 24.83 5.24
C ALA A 127 8.69 24.31 3.97
N GLY A 128 9.91 24.77 3.69
CA GLY A 128 10.71 24.28 2.59
C GLY A 128 11.20 22.83 2.81
N THR A 129 11.67 22.49 4.01
CA THR A 129 12.19 21.13 4.29
C THR A 129 11.07 20.09 4.35
N PHE A 130 9.91 20.44 4.88
CA PHE A 130 8.75 19.55 4.99
C PHE A 130 7.79 19.68 3.81
N SER A 131 8.19 20.35 2.72
CA SER A 131 7.29 20.56 1.58
C SER A 131 6.85 19.25 0.94
N SER A 132 7.73 18.24 0.90
CA SER A 132 7.38 16.90 0.43
C SER A 132 6.26 16.28 1.25
N HIS A 133 6.29 16.38 2.59
CA HIS A 133 5.23 15.86 3.45
C HIS A 133 3.87 16.55 3.25
N LEU A 134 3.87 17.80 2.79
CA LEU A 134 2.63 18.54 2.52
C LEU A 134 1.94 18.08 1.22
N VAL A 135 2.70 17.54 0.26
CA VAL A 135 2.17 17.22 -1.06
C VAL A 135 2.23 15.74 -1.41
N THR A 136 3.13 14.96 -0.82
CA THR A 136 3.32 13.54 -1.17
C THR A 136 2.29 12.69 -0.44
N LEU A 137 1.52 11.91 -1.20
CA LEU A 137 0.52 10.96 -0.72
C LEU A 137 1.10 9.55 -0.46
N GLY A 138 2.30 9.27 -0.98
CA GLY A 138 3.00 8.00 -0.77
C GLY A 138 3.32 7.29 -2.09
N ASN A 139 3.32 5.96 -2.01
CA ASN A 139 3.65 5.01 -3.08
C ASN A 139 2.42 4.36 -3.73
N GLU A 140 1.20 4.78 -3.36
CA GLU A 140 -0.03 4.33 -4.01
C GLU A 140 -0.10 4.88 -5.44
N VAL A 141 -0.27 4.00 -6.41
CA VAL A 141 -0.31 4.35 -7.83
C VAL A 141 -1.43 3.64 -8.57
N LEU A 142 -1.91 4.28 -9.63
CA LEU A 142 -2.88 3.69 -10.55
C LEU A 142 -2.15 2.85 -11.61
N LEU A 143 -2.63 1.64 -11.86
CA LEU A 143 -2.18 0.84 -13.00
C LEU A 143 -2.61 1.51 -14.30
N SER A 144 -1.75 1.45 -15.31
CA SER A 144 -2.17 1.75 -16.68
C SER A 144 -2.77 0.49 -17.31
N ARG A 145 -3.72 0.69 -18.23
CA ARG A 145 -4.43 -0.41 -18.87
C ARG A 145 -3.51 -1.39 -19.57
N SER A 146 -3.59 -2.65 -19.17
CA SER A 146 -2.99 -3.76 -19.90
C SER A 146 -3.85 -4.16 -21.10
N PRO A 147 -3.27 -4.40 -22.29
CA PRO A 147 -3.98 -4.99 -23.42
C PRO A 147 -4.56 -6.39 -23.13
N SER A 148 -4.00 -7.08 -22.13
CA SER A 148 -4.40 -8.41 -21.68
C SER A 148 -5.26 -8.37 -20.42
N CYS A 149 -5.84 -7.22 -20.09
CA CYS A 149 -6.72 -7.13 -18.93
C CYS A 149 -7.99 -7.98 -19.13
N GLY A 150 -8.29 -8.81 -18.12
CA GLY A 150 -9.49 -9.62 -18.07
C GLY A 150 -9.29 -10.92 -17.29
N PRO A 151 -10.39 -11.55 -16.83
CA PRO A 151 -10.31 -12.84 -16.16
C PRO A 151 -9.96 -13.94 -17.19
N TRP A 152 -8.90 -14.69 -16.92
CA TRP A 152 -8.62 -15.92 -17.66
C TRP A 152 -9.49 -17.04 -17.08
N ALA A 153 -10.42 -17.58 -17.87
CA ALA A 153 -11.27 -18.69 -17.42
C ALA A 153 -10.67 -20.03 -17.86
N MET A 154 -10.97 -21.09 -17.12
CA MET A 154 -10.61 -22.45 -17.52
C MET A 154 -11.32 -22.80 -18.84
N PRO A 155 -10.61 -23.26 -19.89
CA PRO A 155 -11.26 -23.60 -21.15
C PRO A 155 -12.04 -24.91 -21.04
N THR A 156 -13.16 -25.01 -21.76
CA THR A 156 -13.79 -26.31 -22.04
C THR A 156 -12.93 -27.07 -23.04
N VAL A 157 -12.38 -28.21 -22.64
CA VAL A 157 -11.46 -28.99 -23.47
C VAL A 157 -12.22 -29.77 -24.53
N SER A 158 -12.09 -29.37 -25.78
CA SER A 158 -12.63 -30.08 -26.95
C SER A 158 -11.58 -30.43 -28.01
N ASN A 159 -10.36 -29.89 -27.87
CA ASN A 159 -9.25 -30.10 -28.81
C ASN A 159 -7.89 -29.95 -28.11
N GLU A 160 -6.82 -30.28 -28.83
CA GLU A 160 -5.44 -30.25 -28.33
C GLU A 160 -5.00 -28.86 -27.85
N SER A 161 -5.40 -27.78 -28.55
CA SER A 161 -5.03 -26.43 -28.13
C SER A 161 -5.68 -26.02 -26.81
N GLN A 162 -6.94 -26.42 -26.58
CA GLN A 162 -7.64 -26.16 -25.33
C GLN A 162 -7.13 -27.04 -24.19
N LEU A 163 -6.68 -28.25 -24.49
CA LEU A 163 -5.99 -29.10 -23.51
C LEU A 163 -4.69 -28.43 -23.04
N ALA A 164 -3.89 -27.91 -23.98
CA ALA A 164 -2.66 -27.18 -23.67
C ALA A 164 -2.93 -25.88 -22.89
N GLU A 165 -3.96 -25.12 -23.25
CA GLU A 165 -4.41 -23.96 -22.49
C GLU A 165 -4.85 -24.35 -21.07
N GLY A 166 -5.60 -25.43 -20.92
CA GLY A 166 -6.02 -25.94 -19.61
C GLY A 166 -4.84 -26.28 -18.70
N ALA A 167 -3.82 -26.95 -19.23
CA ALA A 167 -2.59 -27.23 -18.50
C ALA A 167 -1.84 -25.94 -18.09
N ASN A 168 -1.76 -24.94 -18.98
CA ASN A 168 -1.16 -23.65 -18.64
C ASN A 168 -1.99 -22.91 -17.58
N TYR A 169 -3.32 -23.01 -17.63
CA TYR A 169 -4.22 -22.41 -16.65
C TYR A 169 -4.03 -23.01 -15.25
N GLU A 170 -3.92 -24.34 -15.15
CA GLU A 170 -3.63 -25.03 -13.90
C GLU A 170 -2.28 -24.61 -13.30
N LEU A 171 -1.24 -24.53 -14.13
CA LEU A 171 0.07 -24.03 -13.71
C LEU A 171 -0.01 -22.57 -13.24
N TYR A 172 -0.78 -21.73 -13.92
CA TYR A 172 -1.03 -20.36 -13.50
C TYR A 172 -1.69 -20.31 -12.11
N SER A 173 -2.74 -21.11 -11.88
CA SER A 173 -3.43 -21.18 -10.59
C SER A 173 -2.53 -21.71 -9.46
N GLN A 174 -1.71 -22.72 -9.74
CA GLN A 174 -0.70 -23.20 -8.76
C GLN A 174 0.33 -22.12 -8.43
N ASN A 175 0.80 -21.38 -9.44
CA ASN A 175 1.78 -20.33 -9.25
C ASN A 175 1.24 -19.14 -8.44
N THR A 176 -0.02 -18.73 -8.64
CA THR A 176 -0.62 -17.65 -7.85
C THR A 176 -0.73 -18.03 -6.38
N ILE A 177 -1.11 -19.27 -6.08
CA ILE A 177 -1.17 -19.82 -4.72
C ILE A 177 0.22 -19.93 -4.10
N ALA A 178 1.21 -20.45 -4.83
CA ALA A 178 2.59 -20.56 -4.37
C ALA A 178 3.20 -19.18 -4.04
N LEU A 179 2.99 -18.18 -4.91
CA LEU A 179 3.43 -16.80 -4.66
C LEU A 179 2.70 -16.17 -3.47
N SER A 180 1.43 -16.53 -3.25
CA SER A 180 0.66 -16.05 -2.10
C SER A 180 1.15 -16.69 -0.79
N SER A 181 1.51 -17.98 -0.82
CA SER A 181 2.16 -18.66 0.30
C SER A 181 3.51 -18.03 0.67
N GLN A 182 4.36 -17.77 -0.33
CA GLN A 182 5.62 -17.06 -0.13
C GLN A 182 5.43 -15.65 0.43
N TYR A 183 4.38 -14.95 0.00
CA TYR A 183 4.07 -13.64 0.56
C TYR A 183 3.64 -13.75 2.03
N VAL A 184 2.76 -14.69 2.38
CA VAL A 184 2.34 -14.89 3.78
C VAL A 184 3.56 -15.23 4.66
N SER A 185 4.41 -16.15 4.23
CA SER A 185 5.61 -16.52 4.98
C SER A 185 6.59 -15.36 5.12
N ASN A 186 6.89 -14.65 4.04
CA ASN A 186 7.99 -13.68 4.04
C ASN A 186 7.57 -12.29 4.53
N CYS A 187 6.31 -11.89 4.30
CA CYS A 187 5.84 -10.52 4.54
C CYS A 187 4.92 -10.38 5.74
N LEU A 188 4.14 -11.41 6.09
CA LEU A 188 3.20 -11.33 7.20
C LEU A 188 3.76 -11.91 8.49
N THR A 189 4.65 -12.90 8.41
CA THR A 189 5.25 -13.51 9.61
C THR A 189 6.61 -12.92 10.00
N GLN A 190 7.33 -12.26 9.07
CA GLN A 190 8.60 -11.60 9.33
C GLN A 190 8.47 -10.08 9.16
N LEU A 191 9.01 -9.32 10.11
CA LEU A 191 9.04 -7.84 10.15
C LEU A 191 9.96 -7.20 9.10
N GLU A 192 10.48 -7.97 8.13
CA GLU A 192 11.34 -7.42 7.09
C GLU A 192 10.49 -6.85 5.95
N SER A 193 10.38 -5.53 5.93
CA SER A 193 9.75 -4.75 4.87
C SER A 193 10.59 -4.81 3.59
N SER A 194 10.58 -5.95 2.90
CA SER A 194 11.07 -6.00 1.52
C SER A 194 10.11 -5.23 0.62
N SER A 195 10.61 -4.63 -0.46
CA SER A 195 9.76 -3.92 -1.44
C SER A 195 8.71 -4.84 -2.07
N ALA A 196 8.94 -6.16 -2.08
CA ALA A 196 7.99 -7.16 -2.54
C ALA A 196 6.75 -7.27 -1.62
N CYS A 197 6.86 -6.86 -0.36
CA CYS A 197 5.77 -6.88 0.61
C CYS A 197 4.78 -5.73 0.42
N ASN A 198 5.14 -4.66 -0.30
CA ASN A 198 4.29 -3.50 -0.55
C ASN A 198 3.76 -3.50 -1.99
N THR A 199 3.04 -4.56 -2.38
CA THR A 199 2.55 -4.72 -3.76
C THR A 199 1.06 -4.41 -3.89
N PHE A 200 0.25 -4.81 -2.91
CA PHE A 200 -1.21 -4.66 -2.95
C PHE A 200 -1.68 -3.38 -2.27
N ARG A 201 -2.98 -3.07 -2.39
CA ARG A 201 -3.61 -1.93 -1.69
C ARG A 201 -3.36 -2.03 -0.19
N GLN A 202 -3.67 -3.17 0.41
CA GLN A 202 -3.36 -3.50 1.80
C GLN A 202 -2.26 -4.58 1.84
N ALA A 203 -1.32 -4.45 2.77
CA ALA A 203 -0.33 -5.52 2.97
C ALA A 203 -1.01 -6.83 3.43
N GLN A 204 -2.01 -6.70 4.30
CA GLN A 204 -2.83 -7.80 4.80
C GLN A 204 -4.29 -7.36 4.89
N LEU A 205 -5.20 -8.20 4.42
CA LEU A 205 -6.63 -8.02 4.69
C LEU A 205 -6.91 -8.34 6.16
N ASN A 206 -7.68 -7.48 6.83
CA ASN A 206 -8.06 -7.70 8.22
C ASN A 206 -9.01 -8.90 8.35
N TRP A 207 -8.81 -9.71 9.39
CA TRP A 207 -9.70 -10.81 9.75
C TRP A 207 -9.54 -11.15 11.24
N THR A 208 -10.50 -11.89 11.79
CA THR A 208 -10.53 -12.33 13.19
C THR A 208 -10.67 -13.84 13.30
N SER A 209 -10.10 -14.42 14.36
CA SER A 209 -10.26 -15.84 14.71
C SER A 209 -10.93 -16.04 16.06
N MET A 210 -11.64 -17.15 16.21
CA MET A 210 -12.20 -17.65 17.46
C MET A 210 -12.03 -19.18 17.51
N THR A 211 -11.32 -19.69 18.51
CA THR A 211 -11.01 -21.13 18.66
C THR A 211 -12.06 -21.89 19.49
N GLU A 212 -13.04 -21.19 20.05
CA GLU A 212 -14.11 -21.77 20.88
C GLU A 212 -15.46 -21.73 20.13
N ALA A 213 -15.44 -21.92 18.81
CA ALA A 213 -16.67 -21.95 18.02
C ALA A 213 -17.42 -23.27 18.21
N PRO A 214 -18.76 -23.26 18.13
CA PRO A 214 -19.54 -24.49 18.16
C PRO A 214 -19.28 -25.34 16.91
N CYS A 215 -19.39 -26.65 17.05
CA CYS A 215 -19.37 -27.60 15.93
C CYS A 215 -20.40 -27.19 14.85
N PRO A 216 -19.99 -27.05 13.57
CA PRO A 216 -20.88 -26.65 12.49
C PRO A 216 -21.74 -27.81 11.92
N PHE A 217 -21.52 -29.03 12.39
CA PHE A 217 -22.15 -30.26 11.89
C PHE A 217 -23.15 -30.83 12.90
N GLU A 218 -24.10 -31.63 12.41
CA GLU A 218 -24.97 -32.45 13.25
C GLU A 218 -24.21 -33.71 13.68
N ASP A 219 -24.72 -34.38 14.72
CA ASP A 219 -24.11 -35.57 15.33
C ASP A 219 -22.79 -35.31 16.09
N ASP A 220 -22.25 -36.35 16.74
CA ASP A 220 -20.91 -36.36 17.34
C ASP A 220 -19.79 -36.43 16.26
N LEU A 221 -20.00 -35.75 15.12
CA LEU A 221 -19.09 -35.77 13.97
C LEU A 221 -17.80 -35.01 14.27
N CYS A 222 -17.88 -33.91 15.02
CA CYS A 222 -16.71 -33.15 15.44
C CYS A 222 -15.90 -33.89 16.51
N LEU A 223 -14.57 -33.88 16.39
CA LEU A 223 -13.68 -34.33 17.45
C LEU A 223 -13.47 -33.23 18.49
N GLY A 224 -13.39 -33.63 19.76
CA GLY A 224 -13.13 -32.74 20.89
C GLY A 224 -14.41 -32.21 21.57
N PRO A 225 -14.27 -31.21 22.47
CA PRO A 225 -15.40 -30.58 23.14
C PRO A 225 -16.37 -29.89 22.16
N ALA A 226 -17.64 -29.71 22.56
CA ALA A 226 -18.66 -29.09 21.70
C ALA A 226 -18.29 -27.69 21.15
N ASN A 227 -17.41 -26.96 21.85
CA ASN A 227 -16.92 -25.64 21.48
C ASN A 227 -15.40 -25.64 21.22
N SER A 228 -14.92 -26.49 20.30
CA SER A 228 -13.50 -26.56 19.92
C SER A 228 -13.23 -26.33 18.44
N SER A 229 -14.19 -25.78 17.70
CA SER A 229 -14.00 -25.44 16.29
C SER A 229 -13.31 -24.08 16.12
N LEU A 230 -12.52 -23.94 15.06
CA LEU A 230 -11.89 -22.69 14.67
C LEU A 230 -12.82 -21.94 13.71
N ARG A 231 -13.30 -20.76 14.09
CA ARG A 231 -14.01 -19.83 13.20
C ARG A 231 -13.10 -18.68 12.79
N LEU A 232 -13.04 -18.41 11.49
CA LEU A 232 -12.31 -17.33 10.84
C LEU A 232 -13.30 -16.41 10.12
N ASP A 233 -13.14 -15.11 10.24
CA ASP A 233 -14.07 -14.11 9.69
C ASP A 233 -13.33 -12.87 9.19
N THR A 234 -13.51 -12.52 7.93
CA THR A 234 -12.88 -11.33 7.33
C THR A 234 -13.52 -10.02 7.78
N GLY A 235 -14.74 -10.05 8.35
CA GLY A 235 -15.60 -8.87 8.31
C GLY A 235 -15.90 -8.46 6.86
N LEU A 236 -16.28 -7.20 6.66
CA LEU A 236 -16.55 -6.65 5.32
C LEU A 236 -15.25 -6.16 4.68
N ILE A 237 -14.83 -6.81 3.60
CA ILE A 237 -13.75 -6.38 2.70
C ILE A 237 -14.36 -5.45 1.65
N ASP A 238 -13.86 -4.23 1.55
CA ASP A 238 -14.32 -3.23 0.59
C ASP A 238 -13.53 -3.28 -0.72
N SER A 239 -14.25 -3.28 -1.84
CA SER A 239 -13.65 -3.35 -3.17
C SER A 239 -12.67 -2.21 -3.46
N ARG A 240 -12.92 -1.02 -2.92
CA ARG A 240 -12.04 0.15 -3.11
C ARG A 240 -10.97 0.22 -2.04
N ASP A 241 -11.40 0.21 -0.78
CA ASP A 241 -10.54 0.57 0.33
C ASP A 241 -9.56 -0.57 0.67
N ASP A 242 -9.94 -1.83 0.42
CA ASP A 242 -9.13 -3.02 0.72
C ASP A 242 -8.56 -3.69 -0.54
N LEU A 243 -9.35 -3.86 -1.61
CA LEU A 243 -8.93 -4.57 -2.84
C LEU A 243 -8.34 -3.64 -3.92
N GLY A 244 -8.41 -2.32 -3.73
CA GLY A 244 -7.78 -1.34 -4.61
C GLY A 244 -8.52 -1.00 -5.90
N ILE A 245 -9.80 -1.36 -6.04
CA ILE A 245 -10.61 -0.95 -7.20
C ILE A 245 -11.09 0.49 -7.01
N ASN A 246 -10.43 1.42 -7.69
CA ASN A 246 -10.61 2.86 -7.57
C ASN A 246 -11.91 3.37 -8.22
N GLY A 247 -13.05 3.12 -7.57
CA GLY A 247 -14.34 3.69 -7.93
C GLY A 247 -14.83 4.76 -6.95
N ASP A 248 -15.77 5.59 -7.40
CA ASP A 248 -16.53 6.45 -6.50
C ASP A 248 -17.41 5.62 -5.53
N ASP A 249 -18.10 6.27 -4.61
CA ASP A 249 -18.93 5.56 -3.63
C ASP A 249 -20.06 4.73 -4.28
N ALA A 250 -20.56 5.12 -5.45
CA ALA A 250 -21.66 4.41 -6.11
C ALA A 250 -21.21 3.08 -6.76
N HIS A 251 -19.91 2.87 -6.98
CA HIS A 251 -19.38 1.67 -7.63
C HIS A 251 -18.90 0.60 -6.64
N ARG A 252 -18.84 0.92 -5.34
CA ARG A 252 -18.28 0.01 -4.34
C ARG A 252 -19.13 -1.24 -4.14
N VAL A 253 -18.45 -2.34 -3.86
CA VAL A 253 -19.03 -3.63 -3.44
C VAL A 253 -18.25 -4.10 -2.22
N GLN A 254 -18.92 -4.74 -1.28
CA GLN A 254 -18.30 -5.34 -0.11
C GLN A 254 -18.48 -6.85 -0.12
N TYR A 255 -17.48 -7.56 0.36
CA TYR A 255 -17.45 -9.02 0.42
C TYR A 255 -17.06 -9.50 1.81
N ARG A 256 -17.69 -10.56 2.30
CA ARG A 256 -17.34 -11.20 3.56
C ARG A 256 -17.22 -12.70 3.36
N LYS A 257 -16.15 -13.26 3.91
CA LYS A 257 -15.87 -14.70 3.96
C LYS A 257 -15.82 -15.15 5.41
N THR A 258 -16.47 -16.27 5.71
CA THR A 258 -16.27 -16.97 6.98
C THR A 258 -15.89 -18.41 6.73
N ALA A 259 -14.95 -18.94 7.51
CA ALA A 259 -14.59 -20.36 7.50
C ALA A 259 -14.71 -20.93 8.91
N THR A 260 -15.25 -22.15 9.05
CA THR A 260 -15.26 -22.88 10.32
C THR A 260 -14.63 -24.25 10.13
N CYS A 261 -13.49 -24.50 10.77
CA CYS A 261 -12.72 -25.73 10.65
C CYS A 261 -12.71 -26.53 11.95
N VAL A 262 -12.76 -27.85 11.84
CA VAL A 262 -12.72 -28.77 12.98
C VAL A 262 -12.29 -30.18 12.54
N PRO A 263 -11.45 -30.87 13.31
CA PRO A 263 -11.16 -32.29 13.05
C PRO A 263 -12.43 -33.12 13.26
N ILE A 264 -12.66 -34.14 12.42
CA ILE A 264 -13.89 -34.95 12.48
C ILE A 264 -13.62 -36.43 12.75
N THR A 265 -14.62 -37.13 13.30
CA THR A 265 -14.51 -38.53 13.66
C THR A 265 -14.37 -39.40 12.42
N THR A 266 -13.47 -40.37 12.51
CA THR A 266 -13.23 -41.38 11.47
C THR A 266 -13.85 -42.73 11.83
N GLU A 267 -14.24 -42.90 13.09
CA GLU A 267 -14.83 -44.16 13.57
C GLU A 267 -16.22 -44.34 12.97
N GLY A 268 -16.48 -45.50 12.37
CA GLY A 268 -17.73 -45.76 11.64
C GLY A 268 -17.79 -45.19 10.22
N TYR A 269 -16.81 -44.38 9.80
CA TYR A 269 -16.75 -43.80 8.45
C TYR A 269 -15.64 -44.39 7.57
N PHE A 270 -14.75 -45.21 8.14
CA PHE A 270 -13.58 -45.75 7.45
C PHE A 270 -13.68 -47.27 7.29
N GLU A 271 -13.28 -47.77 6.13
CA GLU A 271 -13.06 -49.20 5.89
C GLU A 271 -11.62 -49.46 5.45
N ASN A 272 -11.02 -50.51 6.00
CA ASN A 272 -9.70 -50.97 5.59
C ASN A 272 -9.85 -52.26 4.79
N GLY A 273 -9.05 -52.40 3.74
CA GLY A 273 -9.07 -53.60 2.93
C GLY A 273 -7.83 -53.76 2.06
N THR A 274 -7.88 -54.76 1.19
CA THR A 274 -6.87 -55.00 0.16
C THR A 274 -7.58 -55.06 -1.18
N ASN A 275 -7.02 -54.38 -2.18
CA ASN A 275 -7.51 -54.43 -3.55
C ASN A 275 -6.35 -54.73 -4.52
N SER A 276 -6.64 -54.98 -5.79
CA SER A 276 -5.63 -55.23 -6.82
C SER A 276 -5.91 -54.41 -8.06
N PHE A 277 -4.85 -53.81 -8.62
CA PHE A 277 -4.90 -53.23 -9.96
C PHE A 277 -5.04 -54.33 -11.03
N SER A 278 -5.49 -53.97 -12.22
CA SER A 278 -5.63 -54.83 -13.40
C SER A 278 -4.32 -55.50 -13.82
N ASN A 279 -3.18 -54.87 -13.50
CA ASN A 279 -1.84 -55.44 -13.71
C ASN A 279 -1.42 -56.48 -12.66
N GLY A 280 -2.29 -56.78 -11.67
CA GLY A 280 -2.07 -57.78 -10.62
C GLY A 280 -1.32 -57.26 -9.38
N LEU A 281 -0.97 -55.98 -9.31
CA LEU A 281 -0.36 -55.39 -8.12
C LEU A 281 -1.42 -55.23 -7.01
N THR A 282 -1.13 -55.81 -5.84
CA THR A 282 -1.98 -55.70 -4.65
C THR A 282 -1.58 -54.50 -3.81
N TYR A 283 -2.55 -53.83 -3.22
CA TYR A 283 -2.33 -52.72 -2.29
C TYR A 283 -3.33 -52.75 -1.15
N ASN A 284 -2.89 -52.30 0.02
CA ASN A 284 -3.79 -52.09 1.14
C ASN A 284 -4.34 -50.67 1.07
N TYR A 285 -5.61 -50.51 1.44
CA TYR A 285 -6.28 -49.23 1.43
C TYR A 285 -7.01 -48.93 2.73
N THR A 286 -7.20 -47.63 2.96
CA THR A 286 -8.14 -47.06 3.91
C THR A 286 -9.08 -46.13 3.13
N ALA A 287 -10.35 -46.51 3.01
CA ALA A 287 -11.37 -45.75 2.30
C ALA A 287 -12.25 -44.99 3.29
N ALA A 288 -12.53 -43.72 3.00
CA ALA A 288 -13.39 -42.86 3.79
C ALA A 288 -14.76 -42.69 3.11
N PHE A 289 -15.85 -42.76 3.89
CA PHE A 289 -17.24 -42.72 3.40
C PHE A 289 -18.04 -41.57 4.02
N TYR A 290 -17.71 -40.34 3.63
CA TYR A 290 -18.46 -39.12 3.95
C TYR A 290 -19.42 -38.68 2.84
N GLY A 291 -19.58 -39.52 1.81
CA GLY A 291 -20.37 -39.25 0.62
C GLY A 291 -19.66 -39.67 -0.67
N PRO A 292 -20.39 -40.06 -1.73
CA PRO A 292 -19.77 -40.43 -3.00
C PRO A 292 -19.08 -39.23 -3.67
N ASN A 293 -17.85 -39.42 -4.14
CA ASN A 293 -17.13 -38.43 -4.93
C ASN A 293 -17.58 -38.50 -6.40
N ASN A 294 -18.08 -37.39 -6.96
CA ASN A 294 -18.61 -37.34 -8.32
C ASN A 294 -17.56 -36.87 -9.35
N VAL A 295 -16.48 -36.22 -8.90
CA VAL A 295 -15.40 -35.70 -9.76
C VAL A 295 -14.32 -36.75 -9.97
N LEU A 296 -13.96 -37.47 -8.90
CA LEU A 296 -13.03 -38.60 -8.93
C LEU A 296 -13.76 -39.85 -8.44
N PRO A 297 -14.63 -40.47 -9.28
CA PRO A 297 -15.43 -41.61 -8.85
C PRO A 297 -14.54 -42.75 -8.40
N SER A 298 -14.60 -43.06 -7.10
CA SER A 298 -13.74 -44.04 -6.47
C SER A 298 -13.98 -45.46 -6.98
N GLU A 299 -15.08 -45.71 -7.70
CA GLU A 299 -15.34 -46.97 -8.42
C GLU A 299 -14.41 -47.21 -9.61
N LEU A 300 -13.78 -46.15 -10.14
CA LEU A 300 -12.77 -46.27 -11.17
C LEU A 300 -11.51 -46.92 -10.59
N GLU A 301 -10.88 -47.78 -11.37
CA GLU A 301 -9.73 -48.57 -10.93
C GLU A 301 -8.53 -47.70 -10.54
N ASP A 302 -8.30 -46.61 -11.28
CA ASP A 302 -7.25 -45.62 -11.01
C ASP A 302 -7.50 -44.79 -9.74
N SER A 303 -8.74 -44.78 -9.26
CA SER A 303 -9.21 -44.03 -8.10
C SER A 303 -9.45 -44.93 -6.87
N GLY A 304 -9.11 -46.22 -6.98
CA GLY A 304 -9.15 -47.20 -5.89
C GLY A 304 -10.13 -48.37 -6.08
N GLY A 305 -11.04 -48.29 -7.06
CA GLY A 305 -12.04 -49.34 -7.32
C GLY A 305 -12.97 -49.65 -6.14
N ILE A 306 -13.21 -48.67 -5.26
CA ILE A 306 -14.07 -48.76 -4.07
C ILE A 306 -15.31 -47.90 -4.28
N PRO A 307 -16.48 -48.45 -4.65
CA PRO A 307 -17.67 -47.65 -4.91
C PRO A 307 -18.13 -46.81 -3.70
N ASN A 308 -18.64 -45.61 -3.96
CA ASN A 308 -19.18 -44.65 -2.97
C ASN A 308 -18.19 -44.10 -1.93
N ALA A 309 -16.89 -44.37 -2.05
CA ALA A 309 -15.90 -43.74 -1.21
C ALA A 309 -15.74 -42.26 -1.57
N THR A 310 -15.51 -41.42 -0.55
CA THR A 310 -15.16 -40.01 -0.71
C THR A 310 -13.69 -39.86 -1.10
N TYR A 311 -12.84 -40.67 -0.45
CA TYR A 311 -11.39 -40.64 -0.59
C TYR A 311 -10.83 -42.05 -0.30
N VAL A 312 -9.80 -42.46 -1.04
CA VAL A 312 -9.13 -43.74 -0.86
C VAL A 312 -7.63 -43.50 -0.68
N HIS A 313 -7.11 -43.83 0.49
CA HIS A 313 -5.68 -43.84 0.77
C HIS A 313 -5.12 -45.23 0.50
N SER A 314 -3.97 -45.32 -0.16
CA SER A 314 -3.24 -46.58 -0.33
C SER A 314 -1.91 -46.54 0.43
N ASN A 315 -1.42 -47.71 0.83
CA ASN A 315 -0.12 -47.85 1.47
C ASN A 315 1.08 -47.75 0.49
N PHE A 316 0.87 -47.23 -0.72
CA PHE A 316 1.92 -47.16 -1.75
C PHE A 316 3.18 -46.47 -1.22
N MET A 317 3.03 -45.38 -0.47
CA MET A 317 4.15 -44.66 0.13
C MET A 317 5.01 -45.50 1.10
N GLU A 318 4.45 -46.52 1.76
CA GLU A 318 5.21 -47.44 2.60
C GLU A 318 6.04 -48.44 1.77
N THR A 319 5.67 -48.62 0.51
CA THR A 319 6.34 -49.54 -0.43
C THR A 319 7.36 -48.86 -1.33
N VAL A 320 7.43 -47.52 -1.30
CA VAL A 320 8.40 -46.73 -2.06
C VAL A 320 9.82 -47.06 -1.58
N LEU A 321 10.73 -47.29 -2.51
CA LEU A 321 12.13 -47.56 -2.18
C LEU A 321 12.80 -46.30 -1.64
N ARG A 322 13.74 -46.48 -0.72
CA ARG A 322 14.47 -45.35 -0.12
C ARG A 322 15.18 -44.48 -1.16
N TYR A 323 15.61 -45.03 -2.30
CA TYR A 323 16.17 -44.22 -3.38
C TYR A 323 15.15 -43.28 -4.01
N ASP A 324 13.89 -43.73 -4.14
CA ASP A 324 12.80 -42.91 -4.67
C ASP A 324 12.31 -41.90 -3.64
N SER A 325 12.49 -42.17 -2.33
CA SER A 325 12.16 -41.23 -1.24
C SER A 325 13.28 -40.25 -0.87
N ASP A 326 14.57 -40.62 -0.96
CA ASP A 326 15.72 -39.82 -0.51
C ASP A 326 16.40 -39.01 -1.66
N GLN A 327 16.31 -39.46 -2.92
CA GLN A 327 16.97 -38.77 -4.05
C GLN A 327 16.04 -37.85 -4.84
N VAL A 328 14.72 -38.02 -4.71
CA VAL A 328 13.75 -37.11 -5.32
C VAL A 328 13.27 -36.18 -4.21
N SER A 329 13.56 -34.89 -4.36
CA SER A 329 13.04 -33.80 -3.53
C SER A 329 11.50 -33.63 -3.66
N GLY A 330 10.75 -34.71 -3.89
CA GLY A 330 9.42 -34.68 -4.48
C GLY A 330 8.42 -35.71 -3.96
N ILE A 331 8.80 -36.68 -3.11
CA ILE A 331 7.79 -37.50 -2.40
C ILE A 331 7.67 -36.99 -0.96
N PRO A 332 6.62 -36.20 -0.63
CA PRO A 332 6.47 -35.65 0.70
C PRO A 332 6.06 -36.74 1.69
N TYR A 333 6.71 -36.82 2.87
CA TYR A 333 6.29 -37.73 3.94
C TYR A 333 4.86 -37.47 4.41
N TYR A 334 4.40 -36.23 4.28
CA TYR A 334 3.00 -35.87 4.45
C TYR A 334 2.27 -35.91 3.11
N THR A 335 1.22 -36.73 3.02
CA THR A 335 0.28 -36.67 1.91
C THR A 335 -1.01 -36.03 2.40
N VAL A 336 -1.40 -34.93 1.76
CA VAL A 336 -2.63 -34.20 2.07
C VAL A 336 -3.45 -34.06 0.79
N SER A 337 -4.72 -34.46 0.85
CA SER A 337 -5.70 -34.23 -0.22
C SER A 337 -6.88 -33.46 0.33
N ALA A 338 -7.52 -32.64 -0.48
CA ALA A 338 -8.76 -31.97 -0.12
C ALA A 338 -9.85 -32.30 -1.13
N GLU A 339 -11.05 -32.63 -0.65
CA GLU A 339 -12.22 -32.91 -1.47
C GLU A 339 -13.32 -31.88 -1.17
N PRO A 340 -13.87 -31.17 -2.16
CA PRO A 340 -14.93 -30.21 -1.96
C PRO A 340 -16.30 -30.89 -1.98
N GLY A 341 -17.21 -30.45 -1.11
CA GLY A 341 -18.58 -30.90 -1.03
C GLY A 341 -19.54 -29.75 -1.28
N TYR A 342 -20.37 -29.90 -2.31
CA TYR A 342 -21.35 -28.91 -2.74
C TYR A 342 -22.77 -29.51 -2.64
N PHE A 343 -23.68 -28.81 -1.96
CA PHE A 343 -25.05 -29.28 -1.78
C PHE A 343 -25.98 -28.83 -2.91
N GLY A 344 -25.71 -27.66 -3.51
CA GLY A 344 -26.49 -27.08 -4.61
C GLY A 344 -26.10 -27.65 -5.97
N ASP A 345 -24.83 -28.00 -6.16
CA ASP A 345 -24.36 -28.73 -7.35
C ASP A 345 -23.36 -29.84 -6.98
N PRO A 346 -23.85 -31.05 -6.63
CA PRO A 346 -22.97 -32.15 -6.25
C PRO A 346 -22.01 -32.60 -7.37
N SER A 347 -22.26 -32.24 -8.64
CA SER A 347 -21.46 -32.74 -9.77
C SER A 347 -20.01 -32.25 -9.78
N ASP A 348 -19.74 -31.12 -9.10
CA ASP A 348 -18.41 -30.51 -8.98
C ASP A 348 -17.64 -30.93 -7.71
N GLY A 349 -18.11 -31.93 -6.96
CA GLY A 349 -17.44 -32.42 -5.76
C GLY A 349 -17.94 -33.79 -5.27
N PHE A 350 -17.85 -34.04 -3.96
CA PHE A 350 -18.54 -35.17 -3.33
C PHE A 350 -19.93 -34.76 -2.82
N THR A 351 -20.86 -35.70 -2.79
CA THR A 351 -22.21 -35.49 -2.23
C THR A 351 -22.19 -35.69 -0.72
N PRO A 352 -22.22 -34.64 0.12
CA PRO A 352 -21.98 -34.82 1.55
C PRO A 352 -23.12 -35.57 2.25
N LEU A 353 -22.78 -36.35 3.28
CA LEU A 353 -23.79 -36.96 4.15
C LEU A 353 -24.69 -35.91 4.82
N PRO A 354 -25.94 -36.26 5.16
CA PRO A 354 -26.88 -35.33 5.82
C PRO A 354 -26.32 -34.70 7.11
N ALA A 355 -25.48 -35.41 7.86
CA ALA A 355 -24.85 -34.96 9.10
C ALA A 355 -24.01 -33.67 8.94
N PHE A 356 -23.52 -33.39 7.73
CA PHE A 356 -22.70 -32.20 7.47
C PHE A 356 -23.50 -30.87 7.41
N LYS A 357 -24.83 -30.91 7.58
CA LYS A 357 -25.75 -29.76 7.59
C LYS A 357 -25.63 -28.86 6.35
N ALA A 358 -26.62 -28.94 5.47
CA ALA A 358 -26.49 -28.51 4.08
C ALA A 358 -26.75 -27.03 3.77
N GLU A 359 -27.36 -26.27 4.68
CA GLU A 359 -27.89 -24.96 4.28
C GLU A 359 -26.76 -23.92 4.17
N ASN A 360 -26.52 -23.47 2.93
CA ASN A 360 -25.74 -22.28 2.62
C ASN A 360 -24.25 -22.31 3.04
N GLN A 361 -23.62 -23.49 3.01
CA GLN A 361 -22.18 -23.63 3.23
C GLN A 361 -21.54 -24.62 2.26
N THR A 362 -20.34 -24.30 1.79
CA THR A 362 -19.47 -25.23 1.06
C THR A 362 -18.61 -25.97 2.05
N ILE A 363 -18.31 -27.25 1.78
CA ILE A 363 -17.47 -28.08 2.66
C ILE A 363 -16.18 -28.42 1.94
N ALA A 364 -15.06 -28.41 2.66
CA ALA A 364 -13.81 -29.01 2.23
C ALA A 364 -13.39 -30.05 3.27
N LEU A 365 -13.25 -31.31 2.85
CA LEU A 365 -12.66 -32.37 3.67
C LEU A 365 -11.20 -32.51 3.34
N VAL A 366 -10.34 -32.27 4.31
CA VAL A 366 -8.88 -32.35 4.16
C VAL A 366 -8.39 -33.63 4.84
N PHE A 367 -7.95 -34.57 4.02
CA PHE A 367 -7.39 -35.86 4.43
C PHE A 367 -5.88 -35.73 4.54
N ALA A 368 -5.32 -36.07 5.69
CA ALA A 368 -3.87 -36.10 5.91
C ALA A 368 -3.39 -37.48 6.35
N SER A 369 -2.24 -37.87 5.82
CA SER A 369 -1.48 -39.04 6.24
C SER A 369 0.01 -38.66 6.36
N PHE A 370 0.73 -39.38 7.22
CA PHE A 370 2.15 -39.16 7.45
C PHE A 370 2.90 -40.49 7.48
N VAL A 371 3.83 -40.66 6.55
CA VAL A 371 4.71 -41.84 6.45
C VAL A 371 6.05 -41.49 7.05
N GLY A 372 6.11 -41.47 8.38
CA GLY A 372 7.30 -41.14 9.14
C GLY A 372 7.08 -41.35 10.64
N ALA A 373 7.95 -40.77 11.44
CA ALA A 373 7.79 -40.79 12.89
C ALA A 373 8.17 -39.45 13.55
N TYR A 374 7.55 -39.19 14.69
CA TYR A 374 7.84 -38.07 15.55
C TYR A 374 8.82 -38.47 16.65
N THR A 375 9.66 -37.52 17.06
CA THR A 375 10.60 -37.70 18.19
C THR A 375 9.94 -37.58 19.57
N GLY A 376 8.67 -37.15 19.62
CA GLY A 376 7.83 -37.07 20.81
C GLY A 376 6.35 -37.26 20.46
N PRO A 377 5.45 -37.44 21.45
CA PRO A 377 4.03 -37.55 21.19
C PRO A 377 3.43 -36.24 20.66
N SER A 378 2.26 -36.34 20.00
CA SER A 378 1.49 -35.20 19.50
C SER A 378 0.04 -35.31 19.95
N ASP A 379 -0.40 -34.36 20.78
CA ASP A 379 -1.79 -34.25 21.26
C ASP A 379 -2.70 -33.48 20.27
N ASP A 380 -2.18 -33.09 19.09
CA ASP A 380 -2.98 -32.44 18.04
C ASP A 380 -4.16 -33.33 17.62
N LEU A 381 -5.37 -32.77 17.60
CA LEU A 381 -6.59 -33.54 17.32
C LEU A 381 -6.65 -34.12 15.89
N TRP A 382 -5.95 -33.50 14.92
CA TRP A 382 -5.93 -33.95 13.54
C TRP A 382 -4.72 -34.85 13.28
N LEU A 383 -3.53 -34.42 13.68
CA LEU A 383 -2.25 -35.13 13.49
C LEU A 383 -1.77 -35.76 14.80
N SER A 384 -2.68 -36.46 15.48
CA SER A 384 -2.40 -37.15 16.75
C SER A 384 -1.40 -38.28 16.56
N ALA A 385 -0.43 -38.38 17.47
CA ALA A 385 0.63 -39.39 17.41
C ALA A 385 1.06 -39.89 18.80
N HIS A 386 0.52 -41.04 19.18
CA HIS A 386 0.78 -41.70 20.47
C HIS A 386 1.24 -43.15 20.30
N ARG A 387 1.25 -43.67 19.07
CA ARG A 387 1.69 -45.05 18.80
C ARG A 387 3.20 -45.16 18.95
N LEU A 388 3.63 -45.75 20.06
CA LEU A 388 5.04 -45.98 20.36
C LEU A 388 5.64 -47.06 19.45
N GLY A 389 6.71 -46.70 18.75
CA GLY A 389 7.61 -47.57 18.02
C GLY A 389 9.04 -47.44 18.53
N ASN A 390 9.95 -48.22 17.94
CA ASN A 390 11.37 -48.16 18.24
C ASN A 390 12.18 -48.02 16.94
N ALA A 391 12.82 -46.86 16.75
CA ALA A 391 13.78 -46.66 15.69
C ALA A 391 15.10 -47.36 16.06
N LYS A 392 15.58 -48.25 15.20
CA LYS A 392 16.89 -48.89 15.37
C LYS A 392 17.93 -48.17 14.53
N ILE A 393 18.93 -47.61 15.19
CA ILE A 393 20.11 -47.02 14.56
C ILE A 393 21.24 -48.03 14.73
N GLU A 394 21.72 -48.59 13.61
CA GLU A 394 22.89 -49.47 13.58
C GLU A 394 24.15 -48.62 13.41
N PHE A 395 25.14 -48.82 14.29
CA PHE A 395 26.46 -48.21 14.18
C PHE A 395 27.43 -49.21 13.52
N ASP A 396 28.63 -48.74 13.15
CA ASP A 396 29.66 -49.62 12.62
C ASP A 396 30.17 -50.55 13.75
N GLY A 397 30.06 -51.87 13.56
CA GLY A 397 30.14 -52.87 14.63
C GLY A 397 28.75 -53.25 15.17
N ASN A 398 28.61 -54.38 15.86
CA ASN A 398 27.30 -54.97 16.24
C ASN A 398 26.45 -54.13 17.23
N ASP A 399 26.76 -52.85 17.43
CA ASP A 399 26.08 -51.94 18.34
C ASP A 399 24.87 -51.30 17.65
N SER A 400 23.70 -51.42 18.28
CA SER A 400 22.48 -50.75 17.85
C SER A 400 21.91 -49.91 18.99
N LEU A 401 21.45 -48.71 18.66
CA LEU A 401 20.70 -47.85 19.57
C LEU A 401 19.23 -47.91 19.19
N SER A 402 18.39 -48.24 20.17
CA SER A 402 16.93 -48.17 20.04
C SER A 402 16.45 -46.86 20.64
N LEU A 403 15.89 -45.98 19.81
CA LEU A 403 15.25 -44.74 20.27
C LEU A 403 13.72 -44.87 20.16
N PRO A 404 12.95 -44.33 21.12
CA PRO A 404 11.51 -44.29 20.99
C PRO A 404 11.13 -43.39 19.80
N GLU A 405 10.17 -43.84 19.00
CA GLU A 405 9.55 -43.06 17.93
C GLU A 405 8.03 -43.08 18.12
N TYR A 406 7.34 -42.02 17.69
CA TYR A 406 5.89 -41.90 17.80
C TYR A 406 5.27 -41.81 16.42
N ARG A 407 4.29 -42.66 16.12
CA ARG A 407 3.59 -42.67 14.84
C ARG A 407 2.18 -42.15 14.99
N ILE A 408 1.61 -41.68 13.88
CA ILE A 408 0.21 -41.22 13.83
C ILE A 408 -0.75 -42.31 14.33
N ASP A 409 -1.77 -41.90 15.05
CA ASP A 409 -2.72 -42.83 15.68
C ASP A 409 -3.59 -43.54 14.65
N LYS A 410 -3.92 -42.85 13.56
CA LYS A 410 -4.75 -43.32 12.46
C LYS A 410 -3.98 -43.20 11.14
N PRO A 411 -4.13 -44.13 10.18
CA PRO A 411 -3.46 -44.02 8.88
C PRO A 411 -3.83 -42.75 8.11
N VAL A 412 -5.08 -42.32 8.25
CA VAL A 412 -5.62 -41.08 7.67
C VAL A 412 -6.42 -40.35 8.75
N SER A 413 -6.24 -39.05 8.83
CA SER A 413 -7.03 -38.15 9.67
C SER A 413 -7.75 -37.12 8.82
N VAL A 414 -8.89 -36.62 9.31
CA VAL A 414 -9.77 -35.75 8.51
C VAL A 414 -10.06 -34.46 9.25
N LEU A 415 -9.83 -33.34 8.57
CA LEU A 415 -10.24 -32.01 8.98
C LEU A 415 -11.34 -31.55 8.05
N ALA A 416 -12.47 -31.11 8.61
CA ALA A 416 -13.56 -30.55 7.84
C ALA A 416 -13.60 -29.04 8.03
N CYS A 417 -13.69 -28.30 6.93
CA CYS A 417 -13.86 -26.86 6.93
C CYS A 417 -15.13 -26.48 6.17
N THR A 418 -15.97 -25.63 6.75
CA THR A 418 -17.11 -25.02 6.06
C THR A 418 -16.76 -23.60 5.65
N GLU A 419 -17.16 -23.18 4.45
CA GLU A 419 -17.00 -21.81 3.95
C GLU A 419 -18.36 -21.20 3.59
N GLN A 420 -18.55 -19.94 3.99
CA GLN A 420 -19.73 -19.15 3.67
C GLN A 420 -19.33 -17.78 3.14
N HIS A 421 -20.14 -17.28 2.21
CA HIS A 421 -19.85 -16.08 1.45
C HIS A 421 -21.04 -15.13 1.44
N GLN A 422 -20.77 -13.84 1.60
CA GLN A 422 -21.76 -12.78 1.61
C GLN A 422 -21.27 -11.58 0.79
N PHE A 423 -22.13 -11.05 -0.07
CA PHE A 423 -21.88 -9.82 -0.83
C PHE A 423 -22.81 -8.72 -0.33
N CYS A 424 -22.29 -7.51 -0.25
CA CYS A 424 -23.00 -6.35 0.27
C CYS A 424 -22.80 -5.14 -0.64
N ASN A 425 -23.83 -4.30 -0.70
CA ASN A 425 -23.76 -2.98 -1.30
C ASN A 425 -23.65 -1.93 -0.18
N PRO A 426 -22.50 -1.24 -0.04
CA PRO A 426 -22.33 -0.23 0.99
C PRO A 426 -23.25 0.99 0.77
N ASN A 427 -23.71 1.22 -0.45
CA ASN A 427 -24.56 2.36 -0.82
C ASN A 427 -25.86 1.89 -1.48
N PRO A 428 -26.75 1.23 -0.71
CA PRO A 428 -28.02 0.73 -1.22
C PRO A 428 -28.90 1.89 -1.71
N ALA A 429 -29.70 1.64 -2.74
CA ALA A 429 -30.83 2.49 -3.09
C ALA A 429 -31.79 2.56 -1.90
N SER A 430 -32.42 3.72 -1.69
CA SER A 430 -33.29 4.00 -0.54
C SER A 430 -34.46 3.03 -0.34
N ASN A 431 -34.77 2.21 -1.35
CA ASN A 431 -35.94 1.32 -1.38
C ASN A 431 -35.62 -0.13 -1.02
N LEU A 432 -34.35 -0.49 -0.75
CA LEU A 432 -33.94 -1.84 -0.34
C LEU A 432 -33.68 -1.89 1.17
N SER A 433 -34.40 -2.78 1.86
CA SER A 433 -34.25 -2.98 3.31
C SER A 433 -32.99 -3.77 3.69
N ASN A 434 -32.55 -4.69 2.83
CA ASN A 434 -31.35 -5.50 3.04
C ASN A 434 -30.20 -5.02 2.13
N ARG A 435 -29.04 -4.77 2.73
CA ARG A 435 -27.82 -4.31 2.03
C ARG A 435 -26.91 -5.46 1.59
N CYS A 436 -27.21 -6.69 2.01
CA CYS A 436 -26.36 -7.86 1.81
C CYS A 436 -27.18 -9.08 1.39
N THR A 437 -26.53 -10.01 0.69
CA THR A 437 -27.05 -11.36 0.52
C THR A 437 -27.13 -12.07 1.87
N PRO A 438 -27.95 -13.13 2.03
CA PRO A 438 -27.71 -14.09 3.08
C PRO A 438 -26.31 -14.70 2.92
N PHE A 439 -25.78 -15.30 3.99
CA PHE A 439 -24.65 -16.21 3.81
C PHE A 439 -25.09 -17.34 2.90
N LEU A 440 -24.27 -17.63 1.89
CA LEU A 440 -24.50 -18.68 0.89
C LEU A 440 -23.21 -19.48 0.69
N SER A 441 -23.37 -20.70 0.21
CA SER A 441 -22.27 -21.53 -0.27
C SER A 441 -21.71 -20.98 -1.57
N LEU A 442 -20.50 -21.39 -1.94
CA LEU A 442 -19.82 -20.95 -3.14
C LEU A 442 -20.57 -21.35 -4.43
N ASP A 443 -21.13 -22.56 -4.45
CA ASP A 443 -21.92 -23.13 -5.55
C ASP A 443 -23.28 -22.45 -5.73
N ASN A 444 -23.88 -21.92 -4.66
CA ASN A 444 -25.10 -21.11 -4.79
C ASN A 444 -24.86 -19.77 -5.51
N TYR A 445 -23.61 -19.32 -5.60
CA TYR A 445 -23.23 -18.20 -6.48
C TYR A 445 -22.84 -18.66 -7.91
N LEU A 446 -22.60 -19.96 -8.14
CA LEU A 446 -22.30 -20.54 -9.45
C LEU A 446 -23.55 -20.85 -10.27
N ASN A 447 -24.67 -21.15 -9.62
CA ASN A 447 -25.91 -21.58 -10.26
C ASN A 447 -26.61 -20.44 -11.03
N ASP A 448 -26.56 -20.52 -12.37
CA ASP A 448 -27.08 -19.54 -13.37
C ASP A 448 -28.59 -19.22 -13.24
N GLY A 449 -29.35 -20.01 -12.46
CA GLY A 449 -30.80 -19.87 -12.32
C GLY A 449 -31.26 -18.77 -11.36
N SER A 450 -30.41 -18.30 -10.44
CA SER A 450 -30.77 -17.26 -9.48
C SER A 450 -29.54 -16.53 -8.96
N ASP A 451 -28.93 -15.65 -9.77
CA ASP A 451 -27.86 -14.76 -9.31
C ASP A 451 -28.34 -13.95 -8.09
N PRO A 452 -27.91 -14.30 -6.86
CA PRO A 452 -28.43 -13.68 -5.65
C PRO A 452 -27.78 -12.31 -5.42
N ILE A 453 -26.72 -11.98 -6.16
CA ILE A 453 -25.98 -10.73 -6.06
C ILE A 453 -26.66 -9.68 -6.93
N SER A 454 -27.05 -10.02 -8.17
CA SER A 454 -27.66 -9.10 -9.13
C SER A 454 -28.74 -8.16 -8.54
N PRO A 455 -29.70 -8.62 -7.71
CA PRO A 455 -30.70 -7.74 -7.10
C PRO A 455 -30.15 -6.66 -6.15
N LEU A 456 -28.91 -6.81 -5.65
CA LEU A 456 -28.24 -5.86 -4.77
C LEU A 456 -27.44 -4.80 -5.52
N LEU A 457 -27.10 -5.03 -6.79
CA LEU A 457 -26.22 -4.16 -7.59
C LEU A 457 -27.05 -3.20 -8.44
N TYR A 458 -26.58 -1.97 -8.61
CA TYR A 458 -27.34 -0.91 -9.32
C TYR A 458 -26.74 -0.49 -10.64
N ASN A 459 -25.47 -0.81 -10.88
CA ASN A 459 -24.76 -0.41 -12.08
C ASN A 459 -23.82 -1.50 -12.55
N ASP A 460 -23.43 -1.41 -13.82
CA ASP A 460 -22.57 -2.40 -14.46
C ASP A 460 -21.18 -2.49 -13.83
N TYR A 461 -20.71 -1.43 -13.15
CA TYR A 461 -19.43 -1.43 -12.43
C TYR A 461 -19.50 -2.28 -11.17
N GLN A 462 -20.57 -2.17 -10.38
CA GLN A 462 -20.81 -3.07 -9.25
C GLN A 462 -20.91 -4.52 -9.72
N SER A 463 -21.62 -4.76 -10.84
CA SER A 463 -21.76 -6.09 -11.45
C SER A 463 -20.42 -6.69 -11.87
N ILE A 464 -19.56 -5.95 -12.55
CA ILE A 464 -18.24 -6.47 -12.96
C ILE A 464 -17.32 -6.68 -11.75
N ILE A 465 -17.35 -5.77 -10.77
CA ILE A 465 -16.56 -5.89 -9.53
C ILE A 465 -16.96 -7.17 -8.77
N ALA A 466 -18.26 -7.38 -8.55
CA ALA A 466 -18.75 -8.55 -7.85
C ALA A 466 -18.37 -9.86 -8.57
N LYS A 467 -18.47 -9.89 -9.91
CA LYS A 467 -18.05 -11.03 -10.73
C LYS A 467 -16.56 -11.32 -10.62
N ILE A 468 -15.71 -10.29 -10.61
CA ILE A 468 -14.25 -10.45 -10.47
C ILE A 468 -13.89 -10.92 -9.05
N ILE A 469 -14.51 -10.36 -8.01
CA ILE A 469 -14.34 -10.85 -6.63
C ILE A 469 -14.76 -12.32 -6.55
N HIS A 470 -15.93 -12.66 -7.09
CA HIS A 470 -16.41 -14.03 -7.11
C HIS A 470 -15.44 -14.99 -7.83
N PHE A 471 -14.97 -14.60 -9.02
CA PHE A 471 -13.94 -15.33 -9.77
C PHE A 471 -12.67 -15.57 -8.94
N ALA A 472 -12.19 -14.56 -8.21
CA ALA A 472 -11.03 -14.68 -7.34
C ALA A 472 -11.29 -15.57 -6.12
N VAL A 473 -12.49 -15.50 -5.54
CA VAL A 473 -12.90 -16.32 -4.38
C VAL A 473 -12.95 -17.80 -4.74
N LEU A 474 -13.41 -18.17 -5.95
CA LEU A 474 -13.43 -19.56 -6.43
C LEU A 474 -12.04 -20.24 -6.40
N ARG A 475 -10.97 -19.45 -6.48
CA ARG A 475 -9.57 -19.94 -6.46
C ARG A 475 -8.85 -19.63 -5.15
N SER A 476 -9.57 -19.11 -4.17
CA SER A 476 -9.04 -18.64 -2.88
C SER A 476 -9.78 -19.25 -1.67
N GLY A 477 -10.59 -20.28 -1.91
CA GLY A 477 -11.21 -21.13 -0.89
C GLY A 477 -10.21 -22.12 -0.26
N ILE A 478 -10.58 -22.81 0.81
CA ILE A 478 -9.68 -23.77 1.46
C ILE A 478 -9.34 -24.94 0.52
N TYR A 479 -10.33 -25.50 -0.18
CA TYR A 479 -10.12 -26.58 -1.15
C TYR A 479 -9.03 -26.26 -2.20
N PRO A 480 -9.14 -25.21 -3.04
CA PRO A 480 -8.14 -24.94 -4.07
C PRO A 480 -6.76 -24.63 -3.48
N ILE A 481 -6.70 -23.99 -2.30
CA ILE A 481 -5.42 -23.72 -1.63
C ILE A 481 -4.74 -25.02 -1.22
N VAL A 482 -5.44 -25.93 -0.54
CA VAL A 482 -4.84 -27.20 -0.09
C VAL A 482 -4.45 -28.07 -1.29
N SER A 483 -5.30 -28.18 -2.31
CA SER A 483 -5.07 -29.07 -3.45
C SER A 483 -3.95 -28.63 -4.39
N GLN A 484 -3.57 -27.34 -4.39
CA GLN A 484 -2.58 -26.79 -5.32
C GLN A 484 -1.29 -26.31 -4.64
N LEU A 485 -1.28 -26.20 -3.31
CA LEU A 485 -0.10 -25.80 -2.56
C LEU A 485 0.88 -26.97 -2.43
N ASN A 486 2.18 -26.69 -2.56
CA ASN A 486 3.23 -27.69 -2.40
C ASN A 486 4.41 -27.13 -1.58
N PRO A 487 4.70 -27.64 -0.37
CA PRO A 487 3.92 -28.65 0.35
C PRO A 487 2.58 -28.08 0.86
N PRO A 488 1.52 -28.90 0.97
CA PRO A 488 0.17 -28.43 1.31
C PRO A 488 -0.03 -28.06 2.79
N ILE A 489 0.93 -28.36 3.67
CA ILE A 489 0.89 -28.06 5.12
C ILE A 489 2.24 -27.53 5.62
N MET A 490 2.22 -26.72 6.68
CA MET A 490 3.41 -26.19 7.35
C MET A 490 4.21 -27.29 8.08
N ALA A 491 3.53 -28.28 8.65
CA ALA A 491 4.19 -29.40 9.36
C ALA A 491 5.20 -30.16 8.46
N ALA A 492 4.99 -30.15 7.14
CA ALA A 492 5.95 -30.74 6.21
C ALA A 492 7.33 -30.06 6.25
N GLY A 493 7.41 -28.78 6.59
CA GLY A 493 8.68 -28.06 6.77
C GLY A 493 9.46 -28.47 8.03
N LEU A 494 8.83 -29.20 8.96
CA LEU A 494 9.47 -29.71 10.17
C LEU A 494 10.07 -31.11 9.96
N ALA A 495 9.59 -31.85 8.96
CA ALA A 495 10.01 -33.22 8.71
C ALA A 495 11.26 -33.28 7.81
N ALA A 496 12.26 -34.04 8.23
CA ALA A 496 13.47 -34.31 7.45
C ALA A 496 13.89 -35.78 7.62
N GLY A 497 14.18 -36.46 6.50
CA GLY A 497 14.60 -37.86 6.52
C GLY A 497 13.60 -38.82 7.18
N GLY A 498 12.30 -38.51 7.08
CA GLY A 498 11.20 -39.32 7.64
C GLY A 498 10.97 -39.10 9.12
N VAL A 499 11.68 -38.15 9.74
CA VAL A 499 11.60 -37.82 11.16
C VAL A 499 11.14 -36.38 11.32
N SER A 500 10.21 -36.15 12.25
CA SER A 500 9.70 -34.83 12.60
C SER A 500 9.80 -34.57 14.11
N PRO A 501 10.04 -33.33 14.57
CA PRO A 501 9.82 -32.96 15.98
C PRO A 501 8.34 -33.14 16.37
N PRO A 502 8.01 -33.27 17.67
CA PRO A 502 6.62 -33.28 18.10
C PRO A 502 5.90 -32.02 17.63
N LEU A 503 4.66 -32.19 17.16
CA LEU A 503 3.82 -31.09 16.71
C LEU A 503 3.23 -30.36 17.93
N PRO A 504 2.97 -29.05 17.82
CA PRO A 504 2.12 -28.34 18.77
C PRO A 504 0.72 -28.94 18.86
N ASP A 505 0.11 -28.91 20.05
CA ASP A 505 -1.25 -29.43 20.31
C ASP A 505 -2.36 -28.75 19.46
N ASN A 506 -2.04 -27.60 18.86
CA ASN A 506 -2.94 -26.83 18.00
C ASN A 506 -2.45 -26.73 16.54
N GLN A 507 -1.65 -27.67 16.07
CA GLN A 507 -1.14 -27.68 14.69
C GLN A 507 -2.27 -27.52 13.67
N TRP A 508 -3.40 -28.22 13.81
CA TRP A 508 -4.53 -28.09 12.89
C TRP A 508 -5.10 -26.66 12.82
N VAL A 509 -5.06 -25.90 13.92
CA VAL A 509 -5.47 -24.49 13.97
C VAL A 509 -4.49 -23.63 13.18
N LEU A 510 -3.19 -23.89 13.35
CA LEU A 510 -2.12 -23.19 12.63
C LEU A 510 -2.24 -23.42 11.12
N GLU A 511 -2.47 -24.67 10.70
CA GLU A 511 -2.65 -25.03 9.28
C GLU A 511 -3.88 -24.33 8.67
N ALA A 512 -5.04 -24.43 9.31
CA ALA A 512 -6.27 -23.80 8.82
C ALA A 512 -6.14 -22.26 8.76
N THR A 513 -5.49 -21.65 9.74
CA THR A 513 -5.21 -20.20 9.77
C THR A 513 -4.25 -19.79 8.64
N ASN A 514 -3.24 -20.61 8.37
CA ASN A 514 -2.30 -20.38 7.29
C ASN A 514 -3.00 -20.46 5.92
N TRP A 515 -3.76 -21.52 5.65
CA TRP A 515 -4.51 -21.64 4.39
C TRP A 515 -5.49 -20.49 4.17
N PHE A 516 -6.19 -20.06 5.23
CA PHE A 516 -7.08 -18.91 5.16
C PHE A 516 -6.32 -17.63 4.80
N SER A 517 -5.17 -17.39 5.43
CA SER A 517 -4.31 -16.23 5.13
C SER A 517 -3.76 -16.26 3.71
N ILE A 518 -3.34 -17.44 3.22
CA ILE A 518 -2.89 -17.64 1.83
C ILE A 518 -4.04 -17.36 0.87
N GLY A 519 -5.25 -17.86 1.15
CA GLY A 519 -6.45 -17.59 0.37
C GLY A 519 -6.76 -16.10 0.28
N LEU A 520 -6.71 -15.36 1.40
CA LEU A 520 -6.93 -13.90 1.38
C LEU A 520 -5.85 -13.15 0.60
N ASN A 521 -4.59 -13.57 0.68
CA ASN A 521 -3.55 -12.99 -0.17
C ASN A 521 -3.75 -13.31 -1.65
N ASN A 522 -4.17 -14.54 -1.96
CA ASN A 522 -4.47 -14.96 -3.33
C ASN A 522 -5.65 -14.19 -3.91
N LEU A 523 -6.67 -13.89 -3.10
CA LEU A 523 -7.77 -12.98 -3.47
C LEU A 523 -7.22 -11.62 -3.92
N GLN A 524 -6.39 -10.95 -3.10
CA GLN A 524 -5.78 -9.66 -3.48
C GLN A 524 -4.94 -9.77 -4.76
N ARG A 525 -4.15 -10.84 -4.88
CA ARG A 525 -3.33 -11.13 -6.05
C ARG A 525 -4.15 -11.24 -7.32
N MET A 526 -5.24 -11.99 -7.26
CA MET A 526 -6.12 -12.21 -8.41
C MET A 526 -6.83 -10.93 -8.85
N MET A 527 -7.20 -10.03 -7.94
CA MET A 527 -7.74 -8.72 -8.32
C MET A 527 -6.76 -7.96 -9.24
N VAL A 528 -5.49 -7.96 -8.85
CA VAL A 528 -4.43 -7.30 -9.62
C VAL A 528 -4.10 -8.07 -10.91
N ASP A 529 -4.01 -9.40 -10.85
CA ASP A 529 -3.70 -10.22 -12.03
C ASP A 529 -4.81 -10.13 -13.09
N VAL A 530 -6.09 -9.97 -12.71
CA VAL A 530 -7.18 -9.67 -13.67
C VAL A 530 -6.96 -8.31 -14.35
N ALA A 531 -6.52 -7.29 -13.60
CA ALA A 531 -6.26 -5.96 -14.15
C ALA A 531 -5.03 -5.93 -15.10
N THR A 532 -4.01 -6.75 -14.81
CA THR A 532 -2.79 -6.82 -15.64
C THR A 532 -2.83 -7.87 -16.74
N GLY A 533 -3.70 -8.88 -16.60
CA GLY A 533 -3.68 -10.11 -17.38
C GLY A 533 -2.71 -11.17 -16.85
N PRO A 534 -2.80 -12.42 -17.35
CA PRO A 534 -1.86 -13.49 -17.04
C PRO A 534 -0.42 -13.11 -17.38
N PRO A 535 0.58 -13.58 -16.61
CA PRO A 535 1.97 -13.18 -16.81
C PRO A 535 2.60 -13.84 -18.04
N GLY A 536 3.59 -13.15 -18.62
CA GLY A 536 4.51 -13.73 -19.59
C GLY A 536 3.83 -14.20 -20.87
N LYS A 537 4.11 -15.45 -21.27
CA LYS A 537 3.60 -16.03 -22.52
C LYS A 537 2.08 -16.19 -22.52
N ASP A 538 1.45 -16.28 -21.36
CA ASP A 538 0.02 -16.59 -21.21
C ASP A 538 -0.89 -15.35 -21.36
N ALA A 539 -0.31 -14.15 -21.45
CA ALA A 539 -1.04 -12.90 -21.63
C ALA A 539 -1.96 -12.90 -22.87
N HIS A 540 -1.63 -13.70 -23.89
CA HIS A 540 -2.41 -13.79 -25.12
C HIS A 540 -3.83 -14.35 -24.93
N TYR A 541 -4.09 -15.13 -23.88
CA TYR A 541 -5.40 -15.75 -23.62
C TYR A 541 -6.50 -14.73 -23.26
N THR A 542 -6.12 -13.52 -22.86
CA THR A 542 -7.04 -12.45 -22.41
C THR A 542 -6.89 -11.16 -23.22
N THR A 543 -6.03 -11.15 -24.23
CA THR A 543 -5.78 -9.97 -25.07
C THR A 543 -7.06 -9.47 -25.76
N GLY A 544 -7.37 -8.19 -25.56
CA GLY A 544 -8.54 -7.54 -26.16
C GLY A 544 -9.88 -7.93 -25.51
N LEU A 545 -9.88 -8.64 -24.38
CA LEU A 545 -11.11 -8.99 -23.67
C LEU A 545 -11.79 -7.74 -23.08
N ALA A 546 -11.01 -6.85 -22.45
CA ALA A 546 -11.52 -5.59 -21.90
C ALA A 546 -12.15 -4.67 -22.96
N ASP A 547 -11.68 -4.70 -24.21
CA ASP A 547 -12.21 -3.84 -25.29
C ASP A 547 -13.64 -4.23 -25.71
N GLN A 548 -14.10 -5.43 -25.35
CA GLN A 548 -15.44 -5.93 -25.65
C GLN A 548 -16.49 -5.47 -24.61
N PHE A 549 -16.06 -5.09 -23.41
CA PHE A 549 -16.95 -4.80 -22.29
C PHE A 549 -16.56 -3.48 -21.60
N PRO A 550 -17.33 -2.39 -21.75
CA PRO A 550 -17.00 -1.09 -21.17
C PRO A 550 -16.80 -1.09 -19.64
N SER A 551 -17.55 -1.92 -18.90
CA SER A 551 -17.40 -2.06 -17.45
C SER A 551 -16.09 -2.74 -17.08
N LEU A 552 -15.65 -3.75 -17.83
CA LEU A 552 -14.35 -4.39 -17.65
C LEU A 552 -13.23 -3.43 -18.03
N GLN A 553 -13.36 -2.70 -19.14
CA GLN A 553 -12.40 -1.66 -19.52
C GLN A 553 -12.20 -0.64 -18.39
N TRP A 554 -13.30 -0.19 -17.79
CA TRP A 554 -13.25 0.70 -16.63
C TRP A 554 -12.53 0.06 -15.43
N TYR A 555 -12.80 -1.21 -15.11
CA TYR A 555 -12.09 -1.92 -14.04
C TYR A 555 -10.57 -1.92 -14.30
N CYS A 556 -10.15 -2.22 -15.52
CA CYS A 556 -8.74 -2.24 -15.93
C CYS A 556 -8.05 -0.87 -15.81
N ASP A 557 -8.80 0.21 -16.01
CA ASP A 557 -8.32 1.59 -15.90
C ASP A 557 -8.30 2.08 -14.42
N ASN A 558 -8.87 1.32 -13.48
CA ASN A 558 -9.15 1.76 -12.12
C ASN A 558 -8.62 0.78 -11.04
N GLN A 559 -7.47 0.14 -11.25
CA GLN A 559 -6.81 -0.66 -10.20
C GLN A 559 -5.64 0.10 -9.57
N ILE A 560 -5.65 0.24 -8.23
CA ILE A 560 -4.56 0.81 -7.44
C ILE A 560 -3.67 -0.31 -6.90
N VAL A 561 -2.37 -0.06 -6.90
CA VAL A 561 -1.33 -0.90 -6.29
C VAL A 561 -0.31 -0.01 -5.57
N GLN A 562 0.62 -0.62 -4.84
CA GLN A 562 1.74 0.09 -4.22
C GLN A 562 3.03 -0.15 -5.01
N ARG A 563 3.81 0.93 -5.23
CA ARG A 563 5.05 0.91 -6.02
C ARG A 563 6.07 1.93 -5.50
N GLU A 564 7.20 1.46 -5.01
CA GLU A 564 8.26 2.32 -4.43
C GLU A 564 9.07 3.10 -5.48
N ASP A 565 9.00 2.71 -6.75
CA ASP A 565 9.66 3.39 -7.88
C ASP A 565 8.89 4.63 -8.39
N PHE A 566 7.75 4.94 -7.79
CA PHE A 566 6.89 6.07 -8.12
C PHE A 566 6.52 6.89 -6.88
N LEU A 567 6.15 8.14 -7.10
CA LEU A 567 5.64 9.05 -6.07
C LEU A 567 4.33 9.67 -6.52
N SER A 568 3.34 9.63 -5.64
CA SER A 568 2.03 10.27 -5.84
C SER A 568 1.91 11.56 -5.04
N PHE A 569 1.33 12.59 -5.65
CA PHE A 569 1.23 13.94 -5.10
C PHE A 569 -0.21 14.45 -5.10
N ASN A 570 -0.61 15.18 -4.05
CA ASN A 570 -1.88 15.87 -3.98
C ASN A 570 -1.87 17.13 -4.87
N VAL A 571 -2.67 17.11 -5.94
CA VAL A 571 -2.75 18.19 -6.93
C VAL A 571 -3.34 19.46 -6.33
N LEU A 572 -4.34 19.34 -5.44
CA LEU A 572 -4.93 20.49 -4.78
C LEU A 572 -3.89 21.20 -3.90
N ALA A 573 -3.12 20.46 -3.11
CA ALA A 573 -2.06 21.03 -2.27
C ALA A 573 -1.00 21.76 -3.11
N LEU A 574 -0.55 21.14 -4.22
CA LEU A 574 0.36 21.78 -5.18
C LEU A 574 -0.24 23.07 -5.75
N ALA A 575 -1.48 23.02 -6.22
CA ALA A 575 -2.17 24.17 -6.79
C ALA A 575 -2.30 25.32 -5.79
N LEU A 576 -2.68 25.04 -4.54
CA LEU A 576 -2.78 26.06 -3.49
C LEU A 576 -1.41 26.70 -3.23
N ILE A 577 -0.34 25.91 -3.09
CA ILE A 577 1.01 26.45 -2.86
C ILE A 577 1.43 27.36 -4.02
N PHE A 578 1.26 26.91 -5.28
CA PHE A 578 1.63 27.70 -6.46
C PHE A 578 0.79 28.97 -6.61
N VAL A 579 -0.53 28.88 -6.44
CA VAL A 579 -1.45 30.04 -6.58
C VAL A 579 -1.22 31.06 -5.48
N PHE A 580 -1.21 30.65 -4.21
CA PHE A 580 -0.96 31.58 -3.10
C PHE A 580 0.45 32.16 -3.16
N GLY A 581 1.43 31.35 -3.52
CA GLY A 581 2.81 31.79 -3.71
C GLY A 581 2.97 32.84 -4.80
N ALA A 582 2.32 32.63 -5.95
CA ALA A 582 2.30 33.58 -7.04
C ALA A 582 1.59 34.88 -6.63
N LEU A 583 0.44 34.78 -5.95
CA LEU A 583 -0.30 35.93 -5.44
C LEU A 583 0.55 36.78 -4.49
N VAL A 584 1.21 36.15 -3.52
CA VAL A 584 2.13 36.82 -2.59
C VAL A 584 3.27 37.51 -3.33
N THR A 585 3.83 36.85 -4.34
CA THR A 585 4.89 37.42 -5.17
C THR A 585 4.42 38.66 -5.91
N VAL A 586 3.24 38.59 -6.55
CA VAL A 586 2.62 39.74 -7.24
C VAL A 586 2.36 40.88 -6.25
N VAL A 587 1.75 40.59 -5.11
CA VAL A 587 1.49 41.60 -4.07
C VAL A 587 2.80 42.25 -3.61
N SER A 588 3.85 41.46 -3.36
CA SER A 588 5.16 41.98 -2.97
C SER A 588 5.76 42.92 -4.02
N LEU A 589 5.67 42.59 -5.31
CA LEU A 589 6.22 43.40 -6.39
C LEU A 589 5.49 44.73 -6.58
N PHE A 590 4.18 44.75 -6.36
CA PHE A 590 3.36 45.96 -6.57
C PHE A 590 3.03 46.71 -5.27
N LEU A 591 3.45 46.21 -4.11
CA LEU A 591 3.06 46.76 -2.80
C LEU A 591 3.39 48.25 -2.70
N GLU A 592 4.63 48.62 -2.99
CA GLU A 592 5.10 50.01 -2.89
C GLU A 592 4.33 50.93 -3.84
N SER A 593 4.11 50.50 -5.09
CA SER A 593 3.39 51.26 -6.11
C SER A 593 1.90 51.44 -5.74
N ILE A 594 1.24 50.38 -5.26
CA ILE A 594 -0.18 50.42 -4.89
C ILE A 594 -0.38 51.31 -3.66
N VAL A 595 0.43 51.09 -2.62
CA VAL A 595 0.34 51.89 -1.39
C VAL A 595 0.67 53.35 -1.68
N GLY A 596 1.74 53.61 -2.45
CA GLY A 596 2.10 54.95 -2.88
C GLY A 596 1.00 55.65 -3.68
N PHE A 597 0.37 54.94 -4.62
CA PHE A 597 -0.76 55.49 -5.39
C PHE A 597 -1.92 55.90 -4.49
N PHE A 598 -2.31 55.06 -3.52
CA PHE A 598 -3.38 55.39 -2.59
C PHE A 598 -3.00 56.51 -1.60
N GLN A 599 -1.75 56.53 -1.13
CA GLN A 599 -1.24 57.61 -0.26
C GLN A 599 -1.27 58.97 -0.98
N LEU A 600 -0.90 58.99 -2.27
CA LEU A 600 -1.01 60.17 -3.14
C LEU A 600 -2.47 60.56 -3.40
N LYS A 601 -3.31 59.61 -3.81
CA LYS A 601 -4.71 59.85 -4.17
C LYS A 601 -5.53 60.40 -2.99
N PHE A 602 -5.33 59.86 -1.80
CA PHE A 602 -6.07 60.25 -0.59
C PHE A 602 -5.33 61.30 0.26
N LYS A 603 -4.12 61.71 -0.12
CA LYS A 603 -3.26 62.65 0.63
C LYS A 603 -3.06 62.24 2.10
N ARG A 604 -3.03 60.94 2.38
CA ARG A 604 -2.82 60.37 3.72
C ARG A 604 -1.57 59.51 3.69
N GLY A 605 -0.73 59.61 4.72
CA GLY A 605 0.49 58.79 4.82
C GLY A 605 1.66 59.23 3.94
N LEU A 606 1.60 60.38 3.26
CA LEU A 606 2.68 60.90 2.39
C LEU A 606 4.05 60.96 3.09
N TYR A 607 4.06 61.30 4.38
CA TYR A 607 5.30 61.31 5.16
C TYR A 607 5.95 59.92 5.25
N HIS A 608 5.14 58.86 5.40
CA HIS A 608 5.64 57.50 5.50
C HIS A 608 6.15 56.98 4.14
N GLN A 609 5.53 57.43 3.05
CA GLN A 609 6.00 57.15 1.69
C GLN A 609 7.38 57.77 1.44
N VAL A 610 7.50 59.08 1.69
CA VAL A 610 8.77 59.80 1.52
C VAL A 610 9.84 59.20 2.42
N ARG A 611 9.50 58.83 3.66
CA ARG A 611 10.47 58.21 4.57
C ARG A 611 10.98 56.88 4.05
N TRP A 612 10.10 56.02 3.51
CA TRP A 612 10.50 54.75 2.90
C TRP A 612 11.46 54.94 1.72
N GLN A 613 11.23 55.98 0.89
CA GLN A 613 12.12 56.31 -0.21
C GLN A 613 13.47 56.85 0.29
N LEU A 614 13.46 57.81 1.23
CA LEU A 614 14.67 58.41 1.79
C LEU A 614 15.58 57.41 2.50
N ASP A 615 14.99 56.36 3.10
CA ASP A 615 15.77 55.30 3.76
C ASP A 615 16.31 54.26 2.76
N SER A 616 16.08 54.39 1.45
CA SER A 616 16.70 53.51 0.43
C SER A 616 18.20 53.77 0.30
N THR A 617 18.99 52.74 -0.05
CA THR A 617 20.46 52.84 -0.05
C THR A 617 20.96 53.92 -1.00
N VAL A 618 20.35 54.02 -2.18
CA VAL A 618 20.71 55.01 -3.20
C VAL A 618 20.28 56.43 -2.81
N GLN A 619 19.18 56.58 -2.06
CA GLN A 619 18.75 57.87 -1.51
C GLN A 619 19.61 58.31 -0.32
N LEU A 620 20.00 57.39 0.56
CA LEU A 620 20.97 57.65 1.63
C LEU A 620 22.33 58.05 1.04
N GLN A 621 22.77 57.38 -0.02
CA GLN A 621 23.99 57.73 -0.75
C GLN A 621 23.90 59.10 -1.40
N ARG A 622 22.78 59.43 -2.07
CA ARG A 622 22.52 60.77 -2.61
C ARG A 622 22.65 61.83 -1.52
N MET A 623 21.93 61.68 -0.41
CA MET A 623 21.97 62.67 0.68
C MET A 623 23.39 62.84 1.24
N ALA A 624 24.15 61.75 1.38
CA ALA A 624 25.54 61.83 1.82
C ALA A 624 26.44 62.60 0.83
N PHE A 625 26.22 62.43 -0.49
CA PHE A 625 26.96 63.16 -1.51
C PHE A 625 26.54 64.63 -1.63
N GLU A 626 25.24 64.93 -1.57
CA GLU A 626 24.74 66.31 -1.58
C GLU A 626 25.28 67.12 -0.41
N GLU A 627 25.28 66.55 0.80
CA GLU A 627 25.86 67.19 2.00
C GLU A 627 27.38 67.34 1.91
N ALA A 628 28.05 66.47 1.16
CA ALA A 628 29.46 66.60 0.83
C ALA A 628 29.75 67.58 -0.33
N GLY A 629 28.71 68.19 -0.93
CA GLY A 629 28.83 69.10 -2.07
C GLY A 629 29.17 68.41 -3.40
N LEU A 630 28.76 67.14 -3.57
CA LEU A 630 29.12 66.30 -4.72
C LEU A 630 27.93 65.92 -5.59
N GLY A 631 28.02 66.30 -6.87
CA GLY A 631 27.02 66.00 -7.89
C GLY A 631 25.76 66.87 -7.78
N THR A 632 25.06 67.01 -8.89
CA THR A 632 23.80 67.74 -9.00
C THR A 632 22.69 66.71 -9.17
N TRP A 633 22.02 66.39 -8.06
CA TRP A 633 21.06 65.28 -8.01
C TRP A 633 19.62 65.74 -8.24
N SER A 634 18.84 64.90 -8.91
CA SER A 634 17.40 65.04 -9.13
C SER A 634 16.66 63.77 -8.69
N GLY A 635 15.33 63.87 -8.53
CA GLY A 635 14.50 62.74 -8.07
C GLY A 635 14.61 62.45 -6.57
N GLY A 636 14.74 63.49 -5.73
CA GLY A 636 14.94 63.34 -4.27
C GLY A 636 13.77 62.69 -3.50
N ALA A 637 12.63 62.46 -4.16
CA ALA A 637 11.49 61.72 -3.61
C ALA A 637 11.15 60.45 -4.42
N ASP A 638 11.91 60.15 -5.48
CA ASP A 638 11.77 58.96 -6.31
C ASP A 638 12.59 57.80 -5.74
N ASP A 639 12.43 56.58 -6.26
CA ASP A 639 13.17 55.41 -5.74
C ASP A 639 14.66 55.43 -6.15
N VAL A 640 14.95 55.92 -7.36
CA VAL A 640 16.31 56.00 -7.92
C VAL A 640 16.66 57.46 -8.22
N PRO A 641 17.55 58.09 -7.44
CA PRO A 641 18.03 59.44 -7.74
C PRO A 641 19.09 59.40 -8.85
N VAL A 642 19.13 60.46 -9.67
CA VAL A 642 20.05 60.56 -10.82
C VAL A 642 20.73 61.93 -10.87
N THR A 643 21.95 61.96 -11.42
CA THR A 643 22.71 63.20 -11.65
C THR A 643 22.43 63.80 -13.01
N GLU A 644 22.97 65.00 -13.26
CA GLU A 644 22.96 65.60 -14.57
C GLU A 644 23.76 64.76 -15.59
N LYS A 645 23.43 64.95 -16.87
CA LYS A 645 24.03 64.18 -17.96
C LYS A 645 25.56 64.39 -18.00
N ASP A 646 26.30 63.27 -18.03
CA ASP A 646 27.77 63.22 -18.11
C ASP A 646 28.51 63.90 -16.94
N GLU A 647 27.84 64.10 -15.81
CA GLU A 647 28.45 64.66 -14.59
C GLU A 647 29.42 63.66 -13.94
N LYS A 648 30.58 64.15 -13.47
CA LYS A 648 31.64 63.33 -12.85
C LYS A 648 32.15 64.01 -11.59
N PHE A 649 32.26 63.24 -10.51
CA PHE A 649 32.85 63.67 -9.25
C PHE A 649 33.68 62.53 -8.66
N GLY A 650 34.77 62.86 -7.96
CA GLY A 650 35.66 61.86 -7.36
C GLY A 650 35.09 61.27 -6.07
N PRO A 651 35.27 59.96 -5.81
CA PRO A 651 34.94 59.38 -4.52
C PRO A 651 35.89 59.89 -3.42
N ALA A 652 35.55 59.62 -2.15
CA ALA A 652 36.28 60.05 -0.93
C ALA A 652 37.80 60.11 -1.13
N THR A 653 38.37 61.31 -1.02
CA THR A 653 39.80 61.57 -1.28
C THR A 653 40.66 61.60 -0.01
N GLU A 654 40.03 61.63 1.16
CA GLU A 654 40.69 61.64 2.47
C GLU A 654 40.54 60.26 3.14
N TRP A 655 41.68 59.60 3.39
CA TRP A 655 41.73 58.29 4.04
C TRP A 655 42.25 58.45 5.48
N ASP A 656 41.34 58.43 6.45
CA ASP A 656 41.65 58.13 7.86
C ASP A 656 41.19 56.68 8.12
N GLU A 657 42.10 55.82 8.56
CA GLU A 657 41.82 54.41 8.87
C GLU A 657 40.71 54.22 9.91
N TRP A 658 40.47 55.23 10.76
CA TRP A 658 39.51 55.16 11.86
C TRP A 658 38.26 56.05 11.65
N HIS A 659 38.32 57.06 10.77
CA HIS A 659 37.20 57.97 10.47
C HIS A 659 37.18 58.42 9.01
N PRO A 660 36.95 57.51 8.05
CA PRO A 660 36.86 57.89 6.64
C PRO A 660 35.70 58.87 6.41
N SER A 661 35.98 59.96 5.68
CA SER A 661 35.00 61.01 5.35
C SER A 661 34.76 61.09 3.84
N ILE A 662 33.53 61.42 3.46
CA ILE A 662 33.20 61.75 2.07
C ILE A 662 33.52 63.24 1.88
N CYS A 663 34.77 63.57 1.62
CA CYS A 663 35.17 64.87 1.10
C CYS A 663 35.67 64.67 -0.34
N GLY A 664 34.87 65.09 -1.31
CA GLY A 664 35.24 65.07 -2.73
C GLY A 664 35.47 66.49 -3.25
N LYS A 665 36.24 66.60 -4.34
CA LYS A 665 36.36 67.84 -5.12
C LYS A 665 35.69 67.61 -6.47
N ALA A 666 34.90 68.58 -6.94
CA ALA A 666 34.38 68.55 -8.31
C ALA A 666 35.55 68.47 -9.30
N ILE A 667 35.49 67.53 -10.25
CA ILE A 667 36.53 67.41 -11.28
C ILE A 667 36.20 68.44 -12.37
N VAL A 668 36.93 69.56 -12.37
CA VAL A 668 36.82 70.56 -13.43
C VAL A 668 37.29 69.91 -14.74
N LYS A 669 36.40 69.87 -15.75
CA LYS A 669 36.78 69.52 -17.13
C LYS A 669 37.83 70.54 -17.60
N HIS A 670 39.10 70.13 -17.67
CA HIS A 670 40.03 70.82 -18.55
C HIS A 670 39.66 70.44 -19.98
N GLU A 671 39.01 71.36 -20.69
CA GLU A 671 38.98 71.32 -22.14
C GLU A 671 40.42 71.46 -22.63
N ALA A 672 40.96 70.37 -23.16
CA ALA A 672 42.21 70.40 -23.91
C ALA A 672 41.92 71.11 -25.25
N SER A 673 42.18 72.41 -25.32
CA SER A 673 42.35 73.12 -26.57
C SER A 673 43.66 72.65 -27.22
N TRP A 674 43.56 71.76 -28.20
CA TRP A 674 44.64 71.54 -29.17
C TRP A 674 44.25 72.23 -30.47
N ILE A 675 45.16 73.11 -30.93
CA ILE A 675 45.17 73.76 -32.26
C ILE A 675 45.29 72.71 -33.35
#